data_AF-A0A8C6P913-F1
#
_entry.id   AF-A0A8C6P913-F1
#
_cell.length_a   1.000
_cell.length_b   1.000
_cell.length_c   1.000
_cell.angle_alpha   90.00
_cell.angle_beta   90.00
_cell.angle_gamma   90.00
#
_symmetry.space_group_name_H-M   'P 1'
#
loop_
_entity.id
_entity.type
_entity.pdbx_description
1 polymer ?
#
loop_
_entity_poly.entity_id
_entity_poly.type
_entity_poly.pdbx_seq_one_letter_code
_entity_poly.pdbx_strand_id
1 'polypeptide(L)'
;MLAICLHLFLEPFITIKPILTPLSHFLCCPLLHILTPPVGEVTISTTKYTFKPHAVYTFVLDISLSSSNNGQTFSIKRLHLRRAPPLAASRWLPERTRPEVSSRERCPRASGLESLLPLVSSVEETPEPIPTTIKGTIPAWINGSFLRNGPGKFEFGDDRYNHWFDGMALMHRFHICQGSVTYCSRFLRSDSYVNNSEKNRIMISEFGTSAMPDPCKNFLERFLSRFQLPKATDNANVNFVKYKGDYYVSTETNYMRRVDPQSLETKEKVDWSQYIAINSATAHPHYDHEGASYNMGSSYGRSGYFYNIIRVPPPTTATEDSADLTGAEVICSIPAAQSRKPSYFHSFVMSENYIVFVEQPIKLDLLRFMLYKIQGKPFQKIMTWEPRCDVIFHLVDKHTGQESEVKYRAAPMFTLHQINAFEDNGFLVMDMCCGDDGEIIGDFTLENLRRESVQEMDEFYNSLCRNLPRRYVLPLNVDEQTPLDQNLVTLSYCKATATKTKPGEVYVTHEELHGDELLQYGGLEFPQINYNKHNGKPYRYFYACGFGHVFADSLLKMDVRTKELKVWRYPGLYPSEPVFVASPKAAEEDDGVVLSVIITPRKEKSTFLLVLDAKTFTELGRAEVPVNIPCGTHGVFNEMG
;
A
#
# COMPACT_ATOMS: atom_id res chain seq x y z
N MET A 1 -40.47 -17.29 -23.89
CA MET A 1 -39.19 -16.86 -24.50
C MET A 1 -38.63 -15.73 -23.65
N LEU A 2 -37.52 -15.80 -22.93
CA LEU A 2 -36.55 -16.86 -22.61
C LEU A 2 -36.15 -16.60 -21.13
N ALA A 3 -36.35 -17.55 -20.24
CA ALA A 3 -35.99 -17.50 -18.82
C ALA A 3 -35.34 -18.85 -18.47
N ILE A 4 -34.22 -18.85 -17.74
CA ILE A 4 -33.62 -20.07 -17.22
C ILE A 4 -33.44 -19.94 -15.71
N CYS A 5 -34.09 -20.89 -15.04
CA CYS A 5 -34.30 -21.04 -13.62
C CYS A 5 -33.05 -21.48 -12.85
N LEU A 6 -32.93 -21.00 -11.60
CA LEU A 6 -32.26 -21.72 -10.53
C LEU A 6 -33.34 -22.16 -9.53
N HIS A 7 -33.57 -23.48 -9.42
CA HIS A 7 -34.55 -24.09 -8.51
C HIS A 7 -33.82 -24.70 -7.31
N LEU A 8 -34.11 -24.23 -6.10
CA LEU A 8 -34.03 -25.03 -4.87
C LEU A 8 -35.22 -24.67 -3.96
N PHE A 9 -36.19 -25.57 -3.92
CA PHE A 9 -37.34 -25.73 -2.99
C PHE A 9 -36.78 -26.24 -1.63
N LEU A 10 -37.24 -25.96 -0.40
CA LEU A 10 -38.49 -25.45 0.20
C LEU A 10 -38.21 -24.93 1.65
N GLU A 11 -38.90 -23.87 2.06
CA GLU A 11 -39.32 -23.59 3.46
C GLU A 11 -40.79 -24.11 3.67
N PRO A 12 -41.54 -23.92 4.81
CA PRO A 12 -41.28 -23.24 6.10
C PRO A 12 -41.82 -23.97 7.39
N PHE A 13 -41.56 -23.39 8.58
CA PHE A 13 -42.48 -23.13 9.72
C PHE A 13 -41.92 -23.34 11.16
N ILE A 14 -41.97 -22.24 11.94
CA ILE A 14 -42.17 -22.06 13.41
C ILE A 14 -41.04 -21.39 14.21
N THR A 15 -41.50 -20.50 15.10
CA THR A 15 -40.89 -19.31 15.71
C THR A 15 -40.79 -19.46 17.24
N ILE A 16 -39.58 -19.33 17.81
CA ILE A 16 -39.12 -18.67 19.08
C ILE A 16 -39.65 -19.12 20.49
N LYS A 17 -38.75 -19.42 21.46
CA LYS A 17 -38.44 -18.60 22.69
C LYS A 17 -37.31 -19.16 23.60
N PRO A 18 -36.64 -18.30 24.43
CA PRO A 18 -35.28 -18.52 24.98
C PRO A 18 -35.26 -18.96 26.45
N ILE A 19 -34.16 -19.61 26.88
CA ILE A 19 -33.79 -19.76 28.30
C ILE A 19 -32.29 -19.46 28.46
N LEU A 20 -31.98 -18.62 29.45
CA LEU A 20 -30.68 -18.02 29.79
C LEU A 20 -29.82 -18.93 30.71
N THR A 21 -28.51 -18.98 30.39
CA THR A 21 -27.29 -19.00 31.27
C THR A 21 -26.94 -20.25 32.11
N PRO A 22 -25.69 -20.38 32.63
CA PRO A 22 -24.37 -20.46 31.95
C PRO A 22 -23.50 -21.64 32.48
N LEU A 23 -22.40 -22.05 31.81
CA LEU A 23 -21.16 -22.56 32.48
C LEU A 23 -20.01 -22.91 31.48
N SER A 24 -18.93 -22.17 31.67
CA SER A 24 -17.47 -22.37 31.46
C SER A 24 -16.87 -23.57 30.68
N HIS A 25 -15.97 -23.20 29.75
CA HIS A 25 -14.66 -23.81 29.38
C HIS A 25 -14.62 -25.18 28.69
N PHE A 26 -14.28 -25.21 27.39
CA PHE A 26 -13.09 -25.86 26.78
C PHE A 26 -13.13 -25.69 25.24
N LEU A 27 -11.98 -25.34 24.64
CA LEU A 27 -11.75 -25.21 23.18
C LEU A 27 -11.62 -26.58 22.50
N CYS A 28 -12.32 -26.80 21.38
CA CYS A 28 -11.79 -27.27 20.06
C CYS A 28 -12.84 -27.92 19.13
N CYS A 29 -12.90 -27.41 17.88
CA CYS A 29 -13.50 -27.94 16.63
C CYS A 29 -15.03 -28.15 16.50
N PRO A 30 -15.66 -27.77 15.36
CA PRO A 30 -17.11 -27.84 15.20
C PRO A 30 -17.59 -29.26 14.90
N LEU A 31 -18.51 -29.74 15.74
CA LEU A 31 -19.30 -30.95 15.57
C LEU A 31 -20.39 -30.73 14.51
N LEU A 32 -20.55 -31.77 13.69
CA LEU A 32 -21.63 -32.02 12.75
C LEU A 32 -22.99 -32.03 13.50
N HIS A 33 -23.86 -31.05 13.27
CA HIS A 33 -25.25 -31.11 13.76
C HIS A 33 -26.08 -32.00 12.83
N ILE A 34 -26.42 -33.22 13.28
CA ILE A 34 -27.46 -34.04 12.65
C ILE A 34 -28.79 -33.68 13.32
N LEU A 35 -29.73 -33.15 12.54
CA LEU A 35 -31.12 -32.90 12.94
C LEU A 35 -31.87 -34.25 12.98
N THR A 36 -32.44 -34.62 14.12
CA THR A 36 -33.35 -35.78 14.25
C THR A 36 -34.81 -35.35 14.19
N PRO A 37 -35.68 -36.08 13.45
CA PRO A 37 -37.06 -36.33 13.84
C PRO A 37 -37.25 -37.81 14.28
N PRO A 38 -38.41 -38.18 14.86
CA PRO A 38 -38.45 -38.99 16.07
C PRO A 38 -38.48 -40.51 15.85
N VAL A 39 -38.14 -41.22 16.93
CA VAL A 39 -38.26 -42.68 17.17
C VAL A 39 -37.17 -43.54 16.53
N GLY A 40 -36.10 -43.79 17.31
CA GLY A 40 -35.13 -44.84 17.07
C GLY A 40 -33.91 -44.68 17.99
N GLU A 41 -33.70 -45.63 18.92
CA GLU A 41 -32.50 -45.67 19.76
C GLU A 41 -31.24 -45.95 18.90
N VAL A 42 -30.21 -45.12 19.04
CA VAL A 42 -28.87 -45.38 18.48
C VAL A 42 -27.89 -45.57 19.64
N THR A 43 -27.47 -46.81 19.87
CA THR A 43 -26.44 -47.16 20.85
C THR A 43 -25.06 -47.11 20.18
N ILE A 44 -24.19 -46.19 20.59
CA ILE A 44 -22.78 -46.13 20.14
C ILE A 44 -21.89 -46.63 21.28
N SER A 45 -21.16 -47.73 21.07
CA SER A 45 -20.14 -48.19 22.02
C SER A 45 -18.89 -47.29 21.92
N THR A 46 -18.40 -46.83 23.07
CA THR A 46 -17.26 -45.91 23.14
C THR A 46 -15.94 -46.68 23.06
N THR A 47 -15.15 -46.42 22.00
CA THR A 47 -13.76 -46.91 21.91
C THR A 47 -12.81 -45.77 22.29
N LYS A 48 -11.94 -45.97 23.30
CA LYS A 48 -10.92 -44.99 23.72
C LYS A 48 -9.69 -45.07 22.80
N TYR A 49 -9.19 -43.91 22.34
CA TYR A 49 -7.93 -43.79 21.60
C TYR A 49 -6.92 -42.92 22.38
N THR A 50 -5.64 -43.30 22.33
CA THR A 50 -4.53 -42.56 22.98
C THR A 50 -3.70 -41.84 21.92
N PHE A 51 -3.50 -40.52 22.04
CA PHE A 51 -2.79 -39.70 21.06
C PHE A 51 -1.38 -39.33 21.55
N LYS A 52 -0.40 -39.24 20.64
CA LYS A 52 0.94 -38.69 20.93
C LYS A 52 0.96 -37.17 20.65
N PRO A 53 1.68 -36.36 21.46
CA PRO A 53 1.88 -34.94 21.16
C PRO A 53 2.56 -34.74 19.80
N HIS A 54 2.16 -33.70 19.05
CA HIS A 54 2.75 -33.26 17.77
C HIS A 54 2.59 -34.19 16.54
N ALA A 55 1.65 -35.14 16.57
CA ALA A 55 1.31 -35.94 15.38
C ALA A 55 -0.04 -35.51 14.78
N VAL A 56 -0.09 -35.38 13.45
CA VAL A 56 -1.34 -35.13 12.69
C VAL A 56 -1.99 -36.48 12.34
N TYR A 57 -3.26 -36.62 12.70
CA TYR A 57 -4.07 -37.81 12.45
C TYR A 57 -5.23 -37.47 11.52
N THR A 58 -5.60 -38.39 10.64
CA THR A 58 -6.77 -38.27 9.77
C THR A 58 -7.75 -39.39 10.09
N PHE A 59 -9.02 -39.04 10.25
CA PHE A 59 -10.11 -39.99 10.41
C PHE A 59 -10.66 -40.36 9.03
N VAL A 60 -10.74 -41.66 8.75
CA VAL A 60 -11.40 -42.19 7.55
C VAL A 60 -12.65 -42.95 8.00
N LEU A 61 -13.79 -42.56 7.44
CA LEU A 61 -15.09 -43.16 7.74
C LEU A 61 -15.54 -43.99 6.53
N ASP A 62 -15.64 -45.32 6.69
CA ASP A 62 -16.18 -46.19 5.65
C ASP A 62 -17.69 -46.35 5.82
N ILE A 63 -18.45 -45.78 4.89
CA ILE A 63 -19.91 -45.91 4.81
C ILE A 63 -20.25 -46.85 3.66
N SER A 64 -21.07 -47.87 3.92
CA SER A 64 -21.65 -48.69 2.86
C SER A 64 -23.15 -48.43 2.71
N LEU A 65 -23.59 -48.20 1.48
CA LEU A 65 -25.00 -48.06 1.11
C LEU A 65 -25.55 -49.42 0.68
N SER A 66 -26.70 -49.81 1.23
CA SER A 66 -27.52 -50.90 0.68
C SER A 66 -28.95 -50.41 0.51
N SER A 67 -29.49 -50.53 -0.70
CA SER A 67 -30.90 -50.24 -0.98
C SER A 67 -31.72 -51.53 -0.84
N SER A 68 -32.81 -51.48 -0.08
CA SER A 68 -33.92 -52.43 -0.22
C SER A 68 -35.18 -51.69 -0.65
N ASN A 69 -36.15 -52.40 -1.21
CA ASN A 69 -37.32 -51.84 -1.91
C ASN A 69 -38.23 -50.92 -1.07
N ASN A 70 -37.95 -50.68 0.22
CA ASN A 70 -38.72 -49.76 1.08
C ASN A 70 -37.86 -48.68 1.79
N GLY A 71 -36.65 -48.38 1.33
CA GLY A 71 -35.88 -47.20 1.79
C GLY A 71 -34.35 -47.41 1.84
N GLN A 72 -33.59 -46.31 1.75
CA GLN A 72 -32.13 -46.33 1.89
C GLN A 72 -31.75 -46.37 3.37
N THR A 73 -30.94 -47.36 3.76
CA THR A 73 -30.38 -47.45 5.11
C THR A 73 -28.87 -47.22 5.04
N PHE A 74 -28.34 -46.30 5.85
CA PHE A 74 -26.90 -46.03 5.96
C PHE A 74 -26.34 -46.81 7.16
N SER A 75 -25.33 -47.65 6.96
CA SER A 75 -24.58 -48.25 8.08
C SER A 75 -23.11 -47.85 8.02
N ILE A 76 -22.61 -47.34 9.15
CA ILE A 76 -21.19 -47.04 9.37
C ILE A 76 -20.54 -48.35 9.78
N LYS A 77 -19.66 -48.91 8.94
CA LYS A 77 -19.05 -50.22 9.22
C LYS A 77 -17.77 -50.13 10.05
N ARG A 78 -16.98 -49.05 9.93
CA ARG A 78 -15.71 -48.86 10.66
C ARG A 78 -15.24 -47.40 10.65
N LEU A 79 -14.65 -46.96 11.76
CA LEU A 79 -13.85 -45.73 11.87
C LEU A 79 -12.38 -46.12 11.93
N HIS A 80 -11.54 -45.55 11.07
CA HIS A 80 -10.10 -45.79 11.06
C HIS A 80 -9.32 -44.51 11.34
N LEU A 81 -8.44 -44.55 12.33
CA LEU A 81 -7.47 -43.50 12.61
C LEU A 81 -6.17 -43.82 11.86
N ARG A 82 -5.78 -43.00 10.88
CA ARG A 82 -4.48 -43.13 10.20
C ARG A 82 -3.57 -41.97 10.56
N ARG A 83 -2.31 -42.27 10.84
CA ARG A 83 -1.26 -41.26 10.99
C ARG A 83 -0.87 -40.78 9.58
N ALA A 84 -0.91 -39.47 9.34
CA ALA A 84 -0.50 -38.93 8.05
C ALA A 84 1.01 -39.23 7.82
N PRO A 85 1.42 -39.63 6.61
CA PRO A 85 2.85 -39.76 6.29
C PRO A 85 3.51 -38.38 6.43
N PRO A 86 4.77 -38.32 6.90
CA PRO A 86 5.50 -37.05 6.94
C PRO A 86 5.60 -36.49 5.52
N LEU A 87 5.16 -35.24 5.33
CA LEU A 87 5.46 -34.47 4.14
C LEU A 87 6.96 -34.57 3.90
N ALA A 88 7.35 -35.02 2.71
CA ALA A 88 8.75 -35.07 2.32
C ALA A 88 9.34 -33.67 2.52
N ALA A 89 10.23 -33.54 3.50
CA ALA A 89 11.02 -32.34 3.69
C ALA A 89 11.74 -32.07 2.37
N SER A 90 11.49 -30.88 1.82
CA SER A 90 12.23 -30.34 0.68
C SER A 90 13.72 -30.47 0.97
N ARG A 91 14.38 -31.39 0.28
CA ARG A 91 15.83 -31.55 0.30
C ARG A 91 16.45 -30.26 -0.26
N TRP A 92 17.26 -29.61 0.57
CA TRP A 92 18.29 -28.62 0.20
C TRP A 92 17.80 -27.41 -0.59
N LEU A 93 17.07 -26.51 0.09
CA LEU A 93 17.25 -25.08 -0.18
C LEU A 93 18.40 -24.63 0.75
N PRO A 94 19.38 -23.85 0.28
CA PRO A 94 20.38 -23.26 1.16
C PRO A 94 19.65 -22.53 2.30
N GLU A 95 20.21 -22.63 3.50
CA GLU A 95 19.69 -22.02 4.72
C GLU A 95 19.30 -20.57 4.41
N ARG A 96 18.00 -20.33 4.29
CA ARG A 96 17.45 -19.06 3.77
C ARG A 96 17.82 -17.99 4.78
N THR A 97 18.87 -17.23 4.49
CA THR A 97 19.43 -16.21 5.38
C THR A 97 18.41 -15.09 5.56
N ARG A 98 17.53 -15.22 6.55
CA ARG A 98 16.99 -14.03 7.21
C ARG A 98 18.19 -13.30 7.81
N PRO A 99 18.24 -11.95 7.77
CA PRO A 99 19.26 -11.25 8.53
C PRO A 99 19.19 -11.75 9.99
N GLU A 100 20.35 -12.05 10.58
CA GLU A 100 20.44 -12.56 11.96
C GLU A 100 19.77 -11.59 12.96
N VAL A 101 19.61 -10.32 12.56
CA VAL A 101 19.02 -9.22 13.33
C VAL A 101 18.07 -8.41 12.43
N SER A 102 16.83 -8.20 12.88
CA SER A 102 15.83 -7.42 12.13
C SER A 102 16.18 -5.93 12.04
N SER A 103 15.62 -5.22 11.06
CA SER A 103 15.84 -3.77 10.88
C SER A 103 15.47 -2.96 12.12
N ARG A 104 14.40 -3.34 12.83
CA ARG A 104 14.02 -2.72 14.11
C ARG A 104 15.03 -2.93 15.24
N GLU A 105 15.68 -4.10 15.29
CA GLU A 105 16.69 -4.42 16.31
C GLU A 105 18.04 -3.75 16.00
N ARG A 106 18.30 -3.44 14.72
CA ARG A 106 19.47 -2.65 14.30
C ARG A 106 19.35 -1.17 14.63
N CYS A 107 18.14 -0.62 14.64
CA CYS A 107 17.92 0.79 14.98
C CYS A 107 17.97 1.01 16.51
N PRO A 108 18.53 2.14 16.98
CA PRO A 108 18.42 2.52 18.39
C PRO A 108 16.96 2.63 18.83
N ARG A 109 16.68 2.22 20.06
CA ARG A 109 15.35 2.43 20.64
C ARG A 109 15.13 3.92 20.89
N ALA A 110 13.96 4.42 20.48
CA ALA A 110 13.55 5.77 20.86
C ALA A 110 12.99 5.79 22.28
N SER A 111 13.18 6.92 22.94
CA SER A 111 12.56 7.27 24.22
C SER A 111 12.19 8.74 24.24
N GLY A 112 11.12 9.10 24.95
CA GLY A 112 10.70 10.49 25.08
C GLY A 112 10.01 11.05 23.84
N LEU A 113 9.38 10.20 23.02
CA LEU A 113 8.69 10.63 21.81
C LEU A 113 7.48 11.52 22.15
N GLU A 114 7.38 12.67 21.46
CA GLU A 114 6.24 13.58 21.60
C GLU A 114 4.95 12.97 21.05
N SER A 115 3.80 13.37 21.60
CA SER A 115 2.50 12.93 21.08
C SER A 115 2.24 13.46 19.67
N LEU A 116 1.70 12.59 18.82
CA LEU A 116 1.36 12.91 17.42
C LEU A 116 -0.07 13.42 17.27
N LEU A 117 -0.87 13.47 18.34
CA LEU A 117 -2.27 13.89 18.29
C LEU A 117 -2.50 15.18 17.48
N PRO A 118 -1.68 16.25 17.63
CA PRO A 118 -1.85 17.48 16.85
C PRO A 118 -1.64 17.29 15.33
N LEU A 119 -0.84 16.28 14.92
CA LEU A 119 -0.55 15.99 13.52
C LEU A 119 -1.68 15.20 12.82
N VAL A 120 -2.53 14.53 13.61
CA VAL A 120 -3.65 13.69 13.15
C VAL A 120 -5.00 14.21 13.66
N SER A 121 -5.14 15.53 13.66
CA SER A 121 -6.36 16.26 14.05
C SER A 121 -6.99 16.94 12.84
N SER A 122 -8.32 17.09 12.87
CA SER A 122 -9.04 17.79 11.80
C SER A 122 -8.63 19.26 11.75
N VAL A 123 -8.53 19.79 10.54
CA VAL A 123 -8.28 21.21 10.28
C VAL A 123 -9.38 21.79 9.40
N GLU A 124 -9.44 23.12 9.36
CA GLU A 124 -10.26 23.84 8.39
C GLU A 124 -9.48 24.06 7.10
N GLU A 125 -10.19 24.08 5.97
CA GLU A 125 -9.59 24.48 4.70
C GLU A 125 -9.35 26.00 4.63
N THR A 126 -8.44 26.42 3.75
CA THR A 126 -8.15 27.84 3.48
C THR A 126 -8.28 28.08 1.98
N PRO A 127 -9.51 28.23 1.44
CA PRO A 127 -9.75 28.22 0.00
C PRO A 127 -9.16 29.42 -0.74
N GLU A 128 -9.09 30.56 -0.06
CA GLU A 128 -8.53 31.80 -0.58
C GLU A 128 -7.01 31.85 -0.32
N PRO A 129 -6.18 32.18 -1.33
CA PRO A 129 -4.75 32.31 -1.13
C PRO A 129 -4.39 33.35 -0.07
N ILE A 130 -3.65 32.92 0.94
CA ILE A 130 -3.12 33.79 2.00
C ILE A 130 -1.62 34.03 1.81
N PRO A 131 -1.10 35.21 2.20
CA PRO A 131 0.32 35.46 2.19
C PRO A 131 1.04 34.65 3.28
N THR A 132 2.33 34.40 3.05
CA THR A 132 3.23 33.76 4.03
C THR A 132 4.29 34.75 4.51
N THR A 133 4.93 34.44 5.64
CA THR A 133 6.08 35.23 6.13
C THR A 133 7.38 34.57 5.70
N ILE A 134 8.15 35.25 4.84
CA ILE A 134 9.42 34.71 4.33
C ILE A 134 10.55 34.97 5.33
N LYS A 135 11.37 33.94 5.60
CA LYS A 135 12.65 34.03 6.30
C LYS A 135 13.74 33.42 5.44
N GLY A 136 14.93 34.03 5.42
CA GLY A 136 16.00 33.63 4.50
C GLY A 136 15.72 34.07 3.06
N THR A 137 16.14 33.28 2.08
CA THR A 137 15.98 33.59 0.65
C THR A 137 15.40 32.40 -0.10
N ILE A 138 14.23 32.58 -0.70
CA ILE A 138 13.66 31.63 -1.66
C ILE A 138 14.18 32.00 -3.06
N PRO A 139 14.88 31.11 -3.77
CA PRO A 139 15.44 31.42 -5.07
C PRO A 139 14.38 31.90 -6.08
N ALA A 140 14.64 33.05 -6.70
CA ALA A 140 13.68 33.71 -7.60
C ALA A 140 13.37 32.91 -8.88
N TRP A 141 14.21 31.93 -9.22
CA TRP A 141 13.98 31.05 -10.37
C TRP A 141 12.92 29.97 -10.10
N ILE A 142 12.56 29.71 -8.84
CA ILE A 142 11.46 28.80 -8.51
C ILE A 142 10.16 29.51 -8.87
N ASN A 143 9.49 29.02 -9.91
CA ASN A 143 8.22 29.54 -10.38
C ASN A 143 7.25 28.39 -10.64
N GLY A 144 6.24 28.25 -9.79
CA GLY A 144 5.36 27.09 -9.85
C GLY A 144 4.47 26.95 -8.63
N SER A 145 3.88 25.78 -8.47
CA SER A 145 3.08 25.42 -7.31
C SER A 145 3.55 24.11 -6.73
N PHE A 146 3.93 24.10 -5.45
CA PHE A 146 4.13 22.86 -4.71
C PHE A 146 2.77 22.38 -4.18
N LEU A 147 2.30 21.26 -4.72
CA LEU A 147 1.02 20.65 -4.40
C LEU A 147 1.24 19.48 -3.45
N ARG A 148 0.41 19.38 -2.41
CA ARG A 148 0.43 18.24 -1.47
C ARG A 148 -0.96 17.73 -1.19
N ASN A 149 -1.07 16.44 -0.97
CA ASN A 149 -2.32 15.79 -0.60
C ASN A 149 -2.16 15.00 0.71
N GLY A 150 -3.27 14.70 1.36
CA GLY A 150 -3.28 13.96 2.61
C GLY A 150 -4.63 14.02 3.32
N PRO A 151 -4.79 13.28 4.42
CA PRO A 151 -5.98 13.35 5.25
C PRO A 151 -6.02 14.64 6.09
N GLY A 152 -7.14 15.37 6.07
CA GLY A 152 -7.32 16.60 6.83
C GLY A 152 -8.57 16.70 7.69
N LYS A 153 -9.49 15.72 7.61
CA LYS A 153 -10.69 15.63 8.45
C LYS A 153 -10.93 14.20 8.92
N PHE A 154 -11.06 14.01 10.23
CA PHE A 154 -11.05 12.69 10.86
C PHE A 154 -12.38 12.31 11.55
N GLU A 155 -13.41 13.15 11.46
CA GLU A 155 -14.73 12.91 12.05
C GLU A 155 -15.85 13.65 11.31
N PHE A 156 -17.07 13.10 11.41
CA PHE A 156 -18.33 13.70 10.98
C PHE A 156 -19.41 13.41 12.03
N GLY A 157 -19.98 14.46 12.63
CA GLY A 157 -20.87 14.31 13.78
C GLY A 157 -20.19 13.56 14.92
N ASP A 158 -20.85 12.52 15.42
CA ASP A 158 -20.32 11.63 16.47
C ASP A 158 -19.43 10.50 15.91
N ASP A 159 -19.44 10.29 14.59
CA ASP A 159 -18.68 9.22 13.94
C ASP A 159 -17.22 9.66 13.72
N ARG A 160 -16.28 8.77 14.03
CA ARG A 160 -14.84 9.00 13.88
C ARG A 160 -14.23 7.94 12.98
N TYR A 161 -13.24 8.33 12.20
CA TYR A 161 -12.41 7.37 11.49
C TYR A 161 -11.49 6.61 12.45
N ASN A 162 -11.07 5.41 12.04
CA ASN A 162 -10.21 4.52 12.82
C ASN A 162 -8.78 4.45 12.29
N HIS A 163 -8.54 4.80 11.02
CA HIS A 163 -7.23 4.69 10.38
C HIS A 163 -6.80 6.03 9.76
N TRP A 164 -5.49 6.30 9.73
CA TRP A 164 -4.97 7.57 9.18
C TRP A 164 -5.37 7.77 7.72
N PHE A 165 -5.27 6.71 6.91
CA PHE A 165 -5.71 6.70 5.50
C PHE A 165 -7.21 6.92 5.27
N ASP A 166 -8.04 6.92 6.31
CA ASP A 166 -9.48 7.15 6.15
C ASP A 166 -9.85 8.63 6.16
N GLY A 167 -8.96 9.50 6.66
CA GLY A 167 -9.24 10.93 6.75
C GLY A 167 -9.50 11.54 5.38
N MET A 168 -10.43 12.50 5.30
CA MET A 168 -10.84 13.08 4.02
C MET A 168 -9.72 13.90 3.39
N ALA A 169 -9.55 13.73 2.08
CA ALA A 169 -8.52 14.39 1.28
C ALA A 169 -8.57 15.91 1.40
N LEU A 170 -7.48 16.50 1.87
CA LEU A 170 -7.22 17.93 1.89
C LEU A 170 -6.03 18.22 0.97
N MET A 171 -6.31 18.97 -0.09
CA MET A 171 -5.29 19.42 -1.03
C MET A 171 -4.69 20.72 -0.54
N HIS A 172 -3.37 20.86 -0.66
CA HIS A 172 -2.61 22.03 -0.27
C HIS A 172 -1.82 22.55 -1.46
N ARG A 173 -1.69 23.87 -1.56
CA ARG A 173 -0.88 24.53 -2.59
C ARG A 173 -0.03 25.62 -1.97
N PHE A 174 1.27 25.56 -2.25
CA PHE A 174 2.21 26.65 -2.04
C PHE A 174 2.61 27.21 -3.39
N HIS A 175 2.07 28.36 -3.76
CA HIS A 175 2.43 29.03 -5.00
C HIS A 175 3.68 29.86 -4.79
N ILE A 176 4.72 29.63 -5.59
CA ILE A 176 6.02 30.28 -5.47
C ILE A 176 6.26 31.07 -6.75
N CYS A 177 6.51 32.37 -6.61
CA CYS A 177 6.82 33.26 -7.73
C CYS A 177 7.73 34.39 -7.26
N GLN A 178 8.87 34.57 -7.94
CA GLN A 178 9.84 35.63 -7.65
C GLN A 178 10.23 35.74 -6.16
N GLY A 179 10.40 34.59 -5.50
CA GLY A 179 10.77 34.50 -4.08
C GLY A 179 9.63 34.78 -3.08
N SER A 180 8.42 35.11 -3.56
CA SER A 180 7.21 35.21 -2.74
C SER A 180 6.46 33.88 -2.72
N VAL A 181 5.76 33.60 -1.61
CA VAL A 181 4.95 32.39 -1.46
C VAL A 181 3.55 32.72 -0.93
N THR A 182 2.52 32.16 -1.57
CA THR A 182 1.15 32.13 -1.03
C THR A 182 0.71 30.70 -0.76
N TYR A 183 -0.22 30.54 0.18
CA TYR A 183 -0.75 29.25 0.57
C TYR A 183 -2.28 29.21 0.41
N CYS A 184 -2.82 28.10 -0.10
CA CYS A 184 -4.24 27.76 0.04
C CYS A 184 -4.42 26.25 0.23
N SER A 185 -5.59 25.86 0.75
CA SER A 185 -6.03 24.47 0.82
C SER A 185 -7.52 24.32 0.57
N ARG A 186 -7.92 23.18 0.00
CA ARG A 186 -9.33 22.82 -0.23
C ARG A 186 -9.53 21.32 -0.01
N PHE A 187 -10.58 20.95 0.72
CA PHE A 187 -11.03 19.57 0.78
C PHE A 187 -11.48 19.13 -0.60
N LEU A 188 -11.10 17.93 -0.99
CA LEU A 188 -11.63 17.29 -2.20
C LEU A 188 -13.14 17.14 -2.05
N ARG A 189 -13.91 17.71 -2.99
CA ARG A 189 -15.37 17.53 -3.04
C ARG A 189 -15.71 16.18 -3.68
N SER A 190 -15.19 15.11 -3.08
CA SER A 190 -15.50 13.73 -3.46
C SER A 190 -16.93 13.35 -3.07
N ASP A 191 -17.45 12.26 -3.63
CA ASP A 191 -18.77 11.75 -3.24
C ASP A 191 -18.74 11.36 -1.75
N SER A 192 -17.64 10.75 -1.26
CA SER A 192 -17.44 10.49 0.16
C SER A 192 -17.56 11.75 1.01
N TYR A 193 -16.80 12.80 0.67
CA TYR A 193 -16.78 14.04 1.46
C TYR A 193 -18.14 14.75 1.48
N VAL A 194 -18.77 14.89 0.30
CA VAL A 194 -20.07 15.59 0.16
C VAL A 194 -21.15 14.83 0.93
N ASN A 195 -21.27 13.51 0.73
CA ASN A 195 -22.29 12.72 1.43
C ASN A 195 -22.08 12.73 2.95
N ASN A 196 -20.84 12.61 3.42
CA ASN A 196 -20.54 12.62 4.85
C ASN A 196 -20.85 13.99 5.48
N SER A 197 -20.56 15.08 4.76
CA SER A 197 -20.86 16.45 5.19
C SER A 197 -22.36 16.71 5.27
N GLU A 198 -23.12 16.34 4.23
CA GLU A 198 -24.58 16.54 4.18
C GLU A 198 -25.33 15.74 5.25
N LYS A 199 -24.87 14.52 5.53
CA LYS A 199 -25.50 13.64 6.54
C LYS A 199 -24.92 13.80 7.93
N ASN A 200 -23.82 14.54 8.08
CA ASN A 200 -23.06 14.72 9.31
C ASN A 200 -22.72 13.39 10.02
N ARG A 201 -22.28 12.39 9.22
CA ARG A 201 -21.89 11.05 9.68
C ARG A 201 -21.08 10.32 8.59
N ILE A 202 -20.40 9.23 8.92
CA ILE A 202 -19.65 8.45 7.92
C ILE A 202 -20.60 7.54 7.14
N MET A 203 -20.81 7.86 5.86
CA MET A 203 -21.73 7.16 4.95
C MET A 203 -21.04 6.17 4.02
N ILE A 204 -19.74 6.34 3.76
CA ILE A 204 -18.95 5.48 2.87
C ILE A 204 -17.86 4.80 3.70
N SER A 205 -17.71 3.48 3.51
CA SER A 205 -16.64 2.73 4.15
C SER A 205 -15.31 3.09 3.52
N GLU A 206 -14.32 3.35 4.36
CA GLU A 206 -12.94 3.65 3.97
C GLU A 206 -12.04 2.42 4.29
N PHE A 207 -10.73 2.58 4.20
CA PHE A 207 -9.75 1.51 4.37
C PHE A 207 -9.87 0.81 5.73
N GLY A 208 -9.89 1.58 6.81
CA GLY A 208 -9.95 1.10 8.20
C GLY A 208 -11.27 1.31 8.91
N THR A 209 -12.23 1.95 8.26
CA THR A 209 -13.51 2.33 8.88
C THR A 209 -14.69 1.83 8.06
N SER A 210 -15.52 0.99 8.67
CA SER A 210 -16.80 0.59 8.07
C SER A 210 -17.85 1.66 8.31
N ALA A 211 -18.53 2.12 7.26
CA ALA A 211 -19.71 2.96 7.42
C ALA A 211 -20.82 2.18 8.13
N MET A 212 -21.48 2.86 9.08
CA MET A 212 -22.62 2.29 9.79
C MET A 212 -23.84 2.24 8.86
N PRO A 213 -24.65 1.15 8.87
CA PRO A 213 -25.85 1.07 8.05
C PRO A 213 -26.77 2.26 8.32
N ASP A 214 -27.24 2.88 7.25
CA ASP A 214 -28.13 4.05 7.29
C ASP A 214 -29.32 3.81 8.27
N PRO A 215 -29.45 4.62 9.34
CA PRO A 215 -30.50 4.45 10.34
C PRO A 215 -31.87 4.82 9.80
N CYS A 216 -31.95 5.59 8.71
CA CYS A 216 -33.20 5.92 8.03
C CYS A 216 -33.74 4.75 7.19
N LYS A 217 -32.94 3.71 6.97
CA LYS A 217 -33.39 2.47 6.31
C LYS A 217 -34.06 1.53 7.32
N ASN A 218 -35.15 0.91 6.89
CA ASN A 218 -35.83 -0.09 7.73
C ASN A 218 -34.96 -1.34 7.92
N PHE A 219 -35.25 -2.19 8.91
CA PHE A 219 -34.42 -3.36 9.25
C PHE A 219 -34.13 -4.27 8.05
N LEU A 220 -35.13 -4.50 7.19
CA LEU A 220 -34.99 -5.29 5.97
C LEU A 220 -34.10 -4.60 4.93
N GLU A 221 -34.21 -3.28 4.76
CA GLU A 221 -33.35 -2.50 3.86
C GLU A 221 -31.91 -2.41 4.36
N ARG A 222 -31.70 -2.35 5.68
CA ARG A 222 -30.37 -2.43 6.32
C ARG A 222 -29.76 -3.83 6.18
N PHE A 223 -30.59 -4.87 6.13
CA PHE A 223 -30.12 -6.22 5.83
C PHE A 223 -29.77 -6.35 4.35
N LEU A 224 -30.66 -5.94 3.44
CA LEU A 224 -30.47 -5.96 1.99
C LEU A 224 -29.30 -5.10 1.51
N SER A 225 -29.02 -3.96 2.17
CA SER A 225 -27.88 -3.10 1.83
C SER A 225 -26.53 -3.79 2.05
N ARG A 226 -26.43 -4.80 2.94
CA ARG A 226 -25.23 -5.61 3.10
C ARG A 226 -24.93 -6.49 1.88
N PHE A 227 -25.95 -6.74 1.04
CA PHE A 227 -25.83 -7.53 -0.19
C PHE A 227 -25.63 -6.69 -1.45
N GLN A 228 -25.79 -5.35 -1.38
CA GLN A 228 -25.44 -4.46 -2.48
C GLN A 228 -23.92 -4.48 -2.72
N LEU A 229 -23.50 -4.32 -3.99
CA LEU A 229 -22.09 -4.13 -4.31
C LEU A 229 -21.62 -2.83 -3.62
N PRO A 230 -20.56 -2.86 -2.79
CA PRO A 230 -20.06 -1.65 -2.17
C PRO A 230 -19.62 -0.68 -3.27
N LYS A 231 -20.00 0.58 -3.15
CA LYS A 231 -19.32 1.63 -3.92
C LYS A 231 -17.93 1.76 -3.33
N ALA A 232 -16.89 1.60 -4.15
CA ALA A 232 -15.53 1.94 -3.72
C ALA A 232 -15.47 3.43 -3.36
N THR A 233 -14.65 3.76 -2.36
CA THR A 233 -14.41 5.15 -1.98
C THR A 233 -13.76 5.93 -3.11
N ASP A 234 -14.12 7.20 -3.22
CA ASP A 234 -13.43 8.19 -4.05
C ASP A 234 -12.71 9.24 -3.20
N ASN A 235 -12.43 8.92 -1.93
CA ASN A 235 -11.54 9.69 -1.06
C ASN A 235 -10.09 9.60 -1.55
N ALA A 236 -9.77 10.40 -2.56
CA ALA A 236 -8.46 10.45 -3.18
C ALA A 236 -7.48 11.31 -2.37
N ASN A 237 -7.05 10.80 -1.21
CA ASN A 237 -6.19 11.50 -0.24
C ASN A 237 -4.70 11.13 -0.34
N VAL A 238 -4.28 10.33 -1.32
CA VAL A 238 -2.91 9.78 -1.36
C VAL A 238 -1.98 10.68 -2.16
N ASN A 239 -2.25 10.91 -3.45
CA ASN A 239 -1.30 11.60 -4.32
C ASN A 239 -1.97 12.49 -5.37
N PHE A 240 -1.20 13.44 -5.92
CA PHE A 240 -1.46 14.06 -7.21
C PHE A 240 -0.80 13.23 -8.31
N VAL A 241 -1.55 12.87 -9.33
CA VAL A 241 -1.09 12.08 -10.47
C VAL A 241 -1.41 12.80 -11.77
N LYS A 242 -0.64 12.52 -12.82
CA LYS A 242 -0.78 13.17 -14.12
C LYS A 242 -1.18 12.15 -15.17
N TYR A 243 -2.19 12.45 -15.98
CA TYR A 243 -2.51 11.66 -17.17
C TYR A 243 -2.83 12.61 -18.30
N LYS A 244 -2.19 12.41 -19.46
CA LYS A 244 -2.35 13.28 -20.63
C LYS A 244 -2.25 14.78 -20.34
N GLY A 245 -1.35 15.19 -19.44
CA GLY A 245 -1.17 16.59 -19.10
C GLY A 245 -2.03 17.11 -17.93
N ASP A 246 -3.17 16.48 -17.67
CA ASP A 246 -4.10 16.89 -16.60
C ASP A 246 -3.69 16.35 -15.24
N TYR A 247 -4.03 17.11 -14.19
CA TYR A 247 -3.85 16.71 -12.80
C TYR A 247 -5.09 16.03 -12.25
N TYR A 248 -4.85 14.91 -11.59
CA TYR A 248 -5.83 14.16 -10.82
C TYR A 248 -5.33 13.99 -9.40
N VAL A 249 -6.24 13.78 -8.47
CA VAL A 249 -5.91 13.19 -7.17
C VAL A 249 -6.37 11.74 -7.15
N SER A 250 -5.55 10.88 -6.55
CA SER A 250 -5.74 9.44 -6.54
C SER A 250 -5.63 8.85 -5.13
N THR A 251 -6.38 7.78 -4.91
CA THR A 251 -6.18 6.74 -3.89
C THR A 251 -6.09 5.39 -4.63
N GLU A 252 -6.09 4.27 -3.92
CA GLU A 252 -5.85 2.95 -4.51
C GLU A 252 -7.14 2.20 -4.94
N THR A 253 -8.14 2.94 -5.41
CA THR A 253 -9.40 2.38 -5.95
C THR A 253 -9.46 2.55 -7.47
N ASN A 254 -10.59 2.21 -8.09
CA ASN A 254 -10.85 2.49 -9.50
C ASN A 254 -11.25 3.95 -9.76
N TYR A 255 -11.43 4.77 -8.72
CA TYR A 255 -11.86 6.15 -8.85
C TYR A 255 -10.72 7.15 -8.59
N MET A 256 -10.67 8.18 -9.42
CA MET A 256 -9.87 9.37 -9.20
C MET A 256 -10.70 10.62 -9.49
N ARG A 257 -10.18 11.79 -9.11
CA ARG A 257 -10.85 13.08 -9.35
C ARG A 257 -9.93 13.98 -10.11
N ARG A 258 -10.39 14.55 -11.22
CA ARG A 258 -9.63 15.62 -11.90
C ARG A 258 -9.71 16.88 -11.04
N VAL A 259 -8.62 17.64 -11.00
CA VAL A 259 -8.53 18.86 -10.19
C VAL A 259 -7.83 19.96 -10.97
N ASP A 260 -8.18 21.20 -10.68
CA ASP A 260 -7.40 22.35 -11.14
C ASP A 260 -6.19 22.55 -10.20
N PRO A 261 -4.95 22.41 -10.69
CA PRO A 261 -3.75 22.57 -9.87
C PRO A 261 -3.50 24.02 -9.39
N GLN A 262 -4.17 25.02 -9.97
CA GLN A 262 -4.04 26.42 -9.56
C GLN A 262 -5.04 26.80 -8.47
N SER A 263 -6.31 26.43 -8.63
CA SER A 263 -7.37 26.78 -7.68
C SER A 263 -7.65 25.70 -6.62
N LEU A 264 -7.16 24.47 -6.84
CA LEU A 264 -7.54 23.25 -6.11
C LEU A 264 -9.04 22.90 -6.23
N GLU A 265 -9.72 23.41 -7.26
CA GLU A 265 -11.11 23.07 -7.51
C GLU A 265 -11.25 21.60 -7.94
N THR A 266 -12.18 20.92 -7.28
CA THR A 266 -12.57 19.56 -7.64
C THR A 266 -13.39 19.62 -8.91
N LYS A 267 -12.94 18.90 -9.94
CA LYS A 267 -13.69 18.72 -11.18
C LYS A 267 -14.34 17.32 -11.19
N GLU A 268 -14.45 16.71 -12.36
CA GLU A 268 -15.17 15.45 -12.55
C GLU A 268 -14.53 14.25 -11.86
N LYS A 269 -15.38 13.26 -11.56
CA LYS A 269 -14.99 11.91 -11.16
C LYS A 269 -14.60 11.11 -12.38
N VAL A 270 -13.48 10.42 -12.31
CA VAL A 270 -13.03 9.49 -13.34
C VAL A 270 -13.04 8.08 -12.78
N ASP A 271 -13.61 7.17 -13.55
CA ASP A 271 -13.66 5.75 -13.25
C ASP A 271 -12.83 5.01 -14.29
N TRP A 272 -11.75 4.37 -13.85
CA TRP A 272 -10.87 3.59 -14.71
C TRP A 272 -11.62 2.53 -15.53
N SER A 273 -12.70 1.96 -14.97
CA SER A 273 -13.48 0.90 -15.62
C SER A 273 -14.22 1.36 -16.88
N GLN A 274 -14.34 2.68 -17.10
CA GLN A 274 -14.90 3.25 -18.33
C GLN A 274 -13.91 3.20 -19.50
N TYR A 275 -12.60 3.06 -19.23
CA TYR A 275 -11.55 3.05 -20.24
C TYR A 275 -10.90 1.68 -20.40
N ILE A 276 -10.61 1.00 -19.28
CA ILE A 276 -9.95 -0.32 -19.25
C ILE A 276 -10.51 -1.20 -18.12
N ALA A 277 -10.50 -2.51 -18.32
CA ALA A 277 -11.12 -3.47 -17.40
C ALA A 277 -10.28 -3.74 -16.13
N ILE A 278 -10.19 -2.74 -15.24
CA ILE A 278 -9.49 -2.83 -13.96
C ILE A 278 -10.42 -2.48 -12.78
N ASN A 279 -10.05 -2.96 -11.59
CA ASN A 279 -10.78 -2.78 -10.33
C ASN A 279 -10.08 -1.84 -9.34
N SER A 280 -8.78 -1.61 -9.53
CA SER A 280 -7.99 -0.62 -8.79
C SER A 280 -6.80 -0.18 -9.62
N ALA A 281 -6.25 0.99 -9.31
CA ALA A 281 -4.95 1.45 -9.79
C ALA A 281 -4.15 2.04 -8.62
N THR A 282 -2.83 2.03 -8.68
CA THR A 282 -2.02 2.66 -7.61
C THR A 282 -2.03 4.19 -7.71
N ALA A 283 -1.67 4.86 -6.61
CA ALA A 283 -1.45 6.31 -6.59
C ALA A 283 -0.02 6.72 -7.03
N HIS A 284 0.76 5.78 -7.58
CA HIS A 284 2.17 5.95 -7.96
C HIS A 284 2.43 5.58 -9.42
N PRO A 285 1.80 6.26 -10.39
CA PRO A 285 2.16 6.07 -11.79
C PRO A 285 3.57 6.59 -12.06
N HIS A 286 4.22 5.96 -13.04
CA HIS A 286 5.44 6.46 -13.63
C HIS A 286 5.16 7.23 -14.91
N TYR A 287 6.09 8.10 -15.28
CA TYR A 287 6.05 8.90 -16.51
C TYR A 287 7.32 8.65 -17.31
N ASP A 288 7.19 8.36 -18.60
CA ASP A 288 8.34 8.25 -19.50
C ASP A 288 8.69 9.60 -20.14
N HIS A 289 9.81 9.64 -20.87
CA HIS A 289 10.27 10.85 -21.55
C HIS A 289 9.42 11.24 -22.77
N GLU A 290 8.62 10.32 -23.30
CA GLU A 290 7.69 10.56 -24.40
C GLU A 290 6.36 11.18 -23.90
N GLY A 291 6.16 11.20 -22.57
CA GLY A 291 4.97 11.74 -21.91
C GLY A 291 3.86 10.72 -21.70
N ALA A 292 4.09 9.44 -21.98
CA ALA A 292 3.18 8.37 -21.59
C ALA A 292 3.25 8.13 -20.08
N SER A 293 2.13 7.70 -19.51
CA SER A 293 2.02 7.35 -18.10
C SER A 293 1.83 5.85 -17.95
N TYR A 294 2.57 5.23 -17.04
CA TYR A 294 2.46 3.82 -16.70
C TYR A 294 1.91 3.69 -15.28
N ASN A 295 1.01 2.74 -15.05
CA ASN A 295 0.52 2.45 -13.70
C ASN A 295 0.33 0.94 -13.52
N MET A 296 0.17 0.50 -12.28
CA MET A 296 -0.28 -0.84 -11.94
C MET A 296 -1.73 -0.80 -11.48
N GLY A 297 -2.49 -1.79 -11.89
CA GLY A 297 -3.85 -2.00 -11.40
C GLY A 297 -4.15 -3.48 -11.18
N SER A 298 -5.33 -3.77 -10.67
CA SER A 298 -5.79 -5.14 -10.50
C SER A 298 -7.03 -5.44 -11.31
N SER A 299 -7.24 -6.69 -11.69
CA SER A 299 -8.53 -7.16 -12.17
C SER A 299 -8.85 -8.52 -11.58
N TYR A 300 -10.14 -8.80 -11.36
CA TYR A 300 -10.60 -10.09 -10.88
C TYR A 300 -11.77 -10.61 -11.71
N GLY A 301 -11.75 -11.91 -12.00
CA GLY A 301 -12.78 -12.56 -12.81
C GLY A 301 -12.81 -14.08 -12.63
N ARG A 302 -13.49 -14.78 -13.54
CA ARG A 302 -13.59 -16.24 -13.52
C ARG A 302 -12.23 -16.94 -13.58
N SER A 303 -11.27 -16.32 -14.25
CA SER A 303 -9.91 -16.84 -14.44
C SER A 303 -8.96 -16.53 -13.27
N GLY A 304 -9.44 -15.90 -12.20
CA GLY A 304 -8.64 -15.56 -11.03
C GLY A 304 -8.40 -14.06 -10.89
N TYR A 305 -7.33 -13.72 -10.15
CA TYR A 305 -6.89 -12.36 -9.90
C TYR A 305 -5.64 -12.08 -10.73
N PHE A 306 -5.60 -10.90 -11.35
CA PHE A 306 -4.51 -10.45 -12.20
C PHE A 306 -4.01 -9.08 -11.76
N TYR A 307 -2.71 -8.89 -11.86
CA TYR A 307 -2.05 -7.59 -11.76
C TYR A 307 -1.81 -7.09 -13.19
N ASN A 308 -2.29 -5.90 -13.50
CA ASN A 308 -2.28 -5.34 -14.85
C ASN A 308 -1.31 -4.17 -14.90
N ILE A 309 -0.38 -4.20 -15.86
CA ILE A 309 0.42 -3.04 -16.21
C ILE A 309 -0.41 -2.21 -17.19
N ILE A 310 -0.68 -0.97 -16.81
CA ILE A 310 -1.51 -0.02 -17.51
C ILE A 310 -0.59 0.99 -18.20
N ARG A 311 -0.91 1.34 -19.43
CA ARG A 311 -0.29 2.44 -20.15
C ARG A 311 -1.37 3.42 -20.58
N VAL A 312 -1.15 4.71 -20.31
CA VAL A 312 -1.94 5.82 -20.83
C VAL A 312 -1.04 6.59 -21.80
N PRO A 313 -1.46 6.79 -23.06
CA PRO A 313 -0.64 7.47 -24.05
C PRO A 313 -0.40 8.94 -23.68
N PRO A 314 0.62 9.58 -24.28
CA PRO A 314 0.83 11.02 -24.12
C PRO A 314 -0.39 11.82 -24.61
N PRO A 315 -0.52 13.10 -24.22
CA PRO A 315 -1.59 13.95 -24.71
C PRO A 315 -1.51 14.09 -26.24
N THR A 316 -2.63 13.85 -26.92
CA THR A 316 -2.83 14.31 -28.30
C THR A 316 -3.21 15.79 -28.32
N THR A 317 -3.16 16.46 -29.48
CA THR A 317 -3.55 17.88 -29.61
C THR A 317 -4.84 18.22 -28.86
N ALA A 318 -4.85 19.37 -28.19
CA ALA A 318 -5.85 19.83 -27.23
C ALA A 318 -7.27 19.31 -27.49
N THR A 319 -7.68 18.35 -26.66
CA THR A 319 -9.08 17.95 -26.51
C THR A 319 -9.82 18.97 -25.64
N GLU A 320 -11.15 18.93 -25.65
CA GLU A 320 -12.02 19.72 -24.76
C GLU A 320 -11.58 19.60 -23.29
N ASP A 321 -11.83 20.63 -22.46
CA ASP A 321 -11.48 20.68 -21.01
C ASP A 321 -12.27 19.64 -20.19
N SER A 322 -11.96 18.37 -20.41
CA SER A 322 -12.63 17.20 -19.84
C SER A 322 -11.63 16.06 -19.70
N ALA A 323 -11.84 15.24 -18.69
CA ALA A 323 -11.01 14.09 -18.38
C ALA A 323 -11.12 13.08 -19.50
N ASP A 324 -9.98 12.76 -20.08
CA ASP A 324 -9.90 11.77 -21.14
C ASP A 324 -8.71 10.83 -20.96
N LEU A 325 -9.00 9.56 -20.67
CA LEU A 325 -8.01 8.48 -20.69
C LEU A 325 -8.13 7.60 -21.95
N THR A 326 -8.78 8.08 -23.02
CA THR A 326 -8.94 7.33 -24.27
C THR A 326 -7.58 6.85 -24.81
N GLY A 327 -7.52 5.59 -25.24
CA GLY A 327 -6.27 4.93 -25.63
C GLY A 327 -5.48 4.35 -24.46
N ALA A 328 -5.98 4.45 -23.22
CA ALA A 328 -5.47 3.64 -22.13
C ALA A 328 -5.59 2.15 -22.47
N GLU A 329 -4.55 1.39 -22.15
CA GLU A 329 -4.45 -0.02 -22.48
C GLU A 329 -3.80 -0.81 -21.34
N VAL A 330 -4.10 -2.10 -21.28
CA VAL A 330 -3.37 -3.06 -20.43
C VAL A 330 -2.31 -3.71 -21.29
N ILE A 331 -1.03 -3.41 -21.04
CA ILE A 331 0.09 -3.94 -21.83
C ILE A 331 0.52 -5.32 -21.37
N CYS A 332 0.25 -5.69 -20.11
CA CYS A 332 0.57 -7.00 -19.56
C CYS A 332 -0.39 -7.34 -18.41
N SER A 333 -0.80 -8.60 -18.31
CA SER A 333 -1.61 -9.14 -17.22
C SER A 333 -0.90 -10.32 -16.57
N ILE A 334 -0.46 -10.13 -15.33
CA ILE A 334 0.29 -11.12 -14.55
C ILE A 334 -0.70 -11.85 -13.63
N PRO A 335 -0.84 -13.18 -13.72
CA PRO A 335 -1.72 -13.93 -12.84
C PRO A 335 -1.14 -13.98 -11.41
N ALA A 336 -1.98 -13.76 -10.40
CA ALA A 336 -1.56 -13.88 -9.01
C ALA A 336 -1.10 -15.31 -8.69
N ALA A 337 0.06 -15.44 -8.03
CA ALA A 337 0.59 -16.75 -7.62
C ALA A 337 -0.40 -17.50 -6.70
N GLN A 338 -1.22 -16.77 -5.96
CA GLN A 338 -2.35 -17.30 -5.20
C GLN A 338 -3.62 -16.48 -5.47
N SER A 339 -4.46 -16.91 -6.41
CA SER A 339 -5.63 -16.11 -6.84
C SER A 339 -6.67 -15.80 -5.75
N ARG A 340 -6.71 -16.56 -4.65
CA ARG A 340 -7.59 -16.28 -3.48
C ARG A 340 -6.95 -15.37 -2.43
N LYS A 341 -5.64 -15.17 -2.54
CA LYS A 341 -4.78 -14.39 -1.65
C LYS A 341 -3.77 -13.60 -2.50
N PRO A 342 -4.24 -12.69 -3.36
CA PRO A 342 -3.34 -11.84 -4.12
C PRO A 342 -2.53 -10.95 -3.18
N SER A 343 -1.40 -10.47 -3.69
CA SER A 343 -0.54 -9.52 -3.00
C SER A 343 -1.14 -8.12 -3.03
N TYR A 344 -0.96 -7.38 -1.94
CA TYR A 344 -1.08 -5.93 -1.93
C TYR A 344 0.18 -5.29 -2.52
N PHE A 345 0.00 -4.26 -3.34
CA PHE A 345 1.07 -3.49 -3.96
C PHE A 345 0.70 -2.01 -3.98
N HIS A 346 1.69 -1.17 -3.69
CA HIS A 346 1.53 0.29 -3.56
C HIS A 346 2.19 1.06 -4.71
N SER A 347 3.32 0.54 -5.19
CA SER A 347 4.05 1.04 -6.35
C SER A 347 4.67 -0.13 -7.12
N PHE A 348 5.40 0.18 -8.18
CA PHE A 348 6.09 -0.79 -9.02
C PHE A 348 7.39 -0.19 -9.52
N VAL A 349 8.26 -1.04 -10.07
CA VAL A 349 9.55 -0.59 -10.58
C VAL A 349 9.45 -0.28 -12.06
N MET A 350 9.99 0.85 -12.50
CA MET A 350 10.15 1.15 -13.92
C MET A 350 11.59 1.61 -14.26
N SER A 351 12.12 1.06 -15.34
CA SER A 351 13.36 1.46 -16.02
C SER A 351 13.05 1.94 -17.46
N GLU A 352 14.10 2.19 -18.24
CA GLU A 352 13.95 2.63 -19.63
C GLU A 352 13.23 1.58 -20.50
N ASN A 353 13.51 0.28 -20.31
CA ASN A 353 12.93 -0.80 -21.12
C ASN A 353 12.14 -1.82 -20.32
N TYR A 354 12.24 -1.84 -19.00
CA TYR A 354 11.59 -2.87 -18.18
C TYR A 354 10.69 -2.31 -17.09
N ILE A 355 9.63 -3.05 -16.79
CA ILE A 355 8.77 -2.87 -15.62
C ILE A 355 8.91 -4.11 -14.73
N VAL A 356 8.99 -3.91 -13.41
CA VAL A 356 8.96 -5.01 -12.45
C VAL A 356 7.80 -4.84 -11.47
N PHE A 357 6.90 -5.83 -11.47
CA PHE A 357 5.90 -5.96 -10.43
C PHE A 357 6.47 -6.77 -9.25
N VAL A 358 6.37 -6.21 -8.04
CA VAL A 358 6.85 -6.84 -6.80
C VAL A 358 5.69 -7.56 -6.12
N GLU A 359 5.57 -8.87 -6.32
CA GLU A 359 4.57 -9.68 -5.61
C GLU A 359 5.08 -10.02 -4.20
N GLN A 360 4.74 -9.16 -3.24
CA GLN A 360 5.18 -9.24 -1.85
C GLN A 360 4.27 -10.11 -0.96
N PRO A 361 4.69 -10.47 0.27
CA PRO A 361 3.96 -11.37 1.16
C PRO A 361 2.90 -10.66 2.03
N ILE A 362 2.39 -9.51 1.58
CA ILE A 362 1.18 -8.89 2.15
C ILE A 362 -0.02 -9.41 1.36
N LYS A 363 -0.76 -10.37 1.91
CA LYS A 363 -1.85 -11.05 1.21
C LYS A 363 -3.22 -10.47 1.54
N LEU A 364 -4.05 -10.29 0.53
CA LEU A 364 -5.46 -9.90 0.63
C LEU A 364 -6.34 -11.16 0.65
N ASP A 365 -6.85 -11.55 1.82
CA ASP A 365 -7.71 -12.74 1.91
C ASP A 365 -9.13 -12.47 1.38
N LEU A 366 -9.37 -12.84 0.12
CA LEU A 366 -10.65 -12.56 -0.56
C LEU A 366 -11.83 -13.35 0.03
N LEU A 367 -11.59 -14.50 0.66
CA LEU A 367 -12.65 -15.25 1.34
C LEU A 367 -13.03 -14.56 2.66
N ARG A 368 -12.03 -14.08 3.41
CA ARG A 368 -12.27 -13.23 4.58
C ARG A 368 -12.99 -11.95 4.19
N PHE A 369 -12.64 -11.31 3.08
CA PHE A 369 -13.33 -10.12 2.60
C PHE A 369 -14.84 -10.35 2.45
N MET A 370 -15.25 -11.45 1.80
CA MET A 370 -16.67 -11.79 1.67
C MET A 370 -17.37 -12.00 3.02
N LEU A 371 -16.72 -12.70 3.96
CA LEU A 371 -17.26 -12.91 5.31
C LEU A 371 -17.32 -11.61 6.13
N TYR A 372 -16.25 -10.80 6.06
CA TYR A 372 -16.08 -9.57 6.83
C TYR A 372 -17.02 -8.48 6.36
N LYS A 373 -17.38 -8.47 5.06
CA LYS A 373 -18.48 -7.67 4.54
C LYS A 373 -19.79 -7.93 5.27
N ILE A 374 -20.16 -9.21 5.48
CA ILE A 374 -21.39 -9.57 6.19
C ILE A 374 -21.30 -9.14 7.68
N GLN A 375 -20.11 -9.24 8.27
CA GLN A 375 -19.84 -8.85 9.65
C GLN A 375 -19.64 -7.34 9.86
N GLY A 376 -19.58 -6.52 8.80
CA GLY A 376 -19.31 -5.08 8.88
C GLY A 376 -17.88 -4.74 9.32
N LYS A 377 -16.90 -5.59 9.04
CA LYS A 377 -15.48 -5.32 9.36
C LYS A 377 -14.78 -4.55 8.23
N PRO A 378 -13.82 -3.67 8.55
CA PRO A 378 -13.15 -2.82 7.56
C PRO A 378 -12.18 -3.58 6.67
N PHE A 379 -11.79 -2.97 5.54
CA PHE A 379 -10.93 -3.57 4.53
C PHE A 379 -9.55 -3.95 5.08
N GLN A 380 -8.92 -3.11 5.92
CA GLN A 380 -7.59 -3.37 6.49
C GLN A 380 -7.46 -4.76 7.13
N LYS A 381 -8.56 -5.33 7.69
CA LYS A 381 -8.54 -6.63 8.37
C LYS A 381 -8.37 -7.83 7.44
N ILE A 382 -8.43 -7.64 6.13
CA ILE A 382 -8.18 -8.70 5.15
C ILE A 382 -6.71 -8.80 4.75
N MET A 383 -5.92 -7.75 5.04
CA MET A 383 -4.50 -7.70 4.76
C MET A 383 -3.73 -8.50 5.82
N THR A 384 -2.87 -9.41 5.38
CA THR A 384 -2.10 -10.25 6.29
C THR A 384 -0.67 -10.42 5.79
N TRP A 385 0.30 -10.28 6.70
CA TRP A 385 1.69 -10.62 6.44
C TRP A 385 1.89 -12.14 6.49
N GLU A 386 2.43 -12.73 5.42
CA GLU A 386 2.71 -14.16 5.31
C GLU A 386 4.23 -14.41 5.14
N PRO A 387 5.04 -14.42 6.22
CA PRO A 387 6.52 -14.46 6.17
C PRO A 387 7.12 -15.78 5.65
N ARG A 388 6.28 -16.73 5.24
CA ARG A 388 6.68 -17.99 4.59
C ARG A 388 6.62 -17.89 3.06
N CYS A 389 5.99 -16.85 2.53
CA CYS A 389 5.95 -16.57 1.11
C CYS A 389 7.18 -15.74 0.74
N ASP A 390 7.93 -16.19 -0.26
CA ASP A 390 9.02 -15.42 -0.87
C ASP A 390 8.43 -14.24 -1.66
N VAL A 391 9.22 -13.18 -1.82
CA VAL A 391 8.92 -12.14 -2.82
C VAL A 391 9.14 -12.71 -4.21
N ILE A 392 8.29 -12.34 -5.17
CA ILE A 392 8.49 -12.62 -6.59
C ILE A 392 8.62 -11.29 -7.34
N PHE A 393 9.70 -11.11 -8.08
CA PHE A 393 9.87 -10.00 -9.00
C PHE A 393 9.46 -10.46 -10.40
N HIS A 394 8.34 -9.96 -10.90
CA HIS A 394 7.84 -10.23 -12.24
C HIS A 394 8.42 -9.20 -13.21
N LEU A 395 9.41 -9.61 -14.00
CA LEU A 395 10.07 -8.76 -14.98
C LEU A 395 9.26 -8.76 -16.29
N VAL A 396 8.92 -7.57 -16.78
CA VAL A 396 8.16 -7.38 -18.02
C VAL A 396 8.90 -6.43 -18.93
N ASP A 397 9.06 -6.80 -20.19
CA ASP A 397 9.53 -5.90 -21.23
C ASP A 397 8.44 -4.85 -21.51
N LYS A 398 8.77 -3.58 -21.28
CA LYS A 398 7.83 -2.45 -21.30
C LYS A 398 7.24 -2.20 -22.69
N HIS A 399 7.98 -2.54 -23.75
CA HIS A 399 7.61 -2.23 -25.13
C HIS A 399 6.72 -3.31 -25.72
N THR A 400 7.01 -4.57 -25.40
CA THR A 400 6.29 -5.74 -25.93
C THR A 400 5.19 -6.23 -24.98
N GLY A 401 5.24 -5.87 -23.70
CA GLY A 401 4.36 -6.39 -22.66
C GLY A 401 4.66 -7.84 -22.27
N GLN A 402 5.75 -8.41 -22.77
CA GLN A 402 6.10 -9.81 -22.51
C GLN A 402 6.70 -9.97 -21.11
N GLU A 403 6.06 -10.81 -20.28
CA GLU A 403 6.62 -11.25 -19.01
C GLU A 403 7.79 -12.23 -19.24
N SER A 404 8.87 -12.06 -18.49
CA SER A 404 10.00 -12.97 -18.49
C SER A 404 9.58 -14.36 -17.99
N GLU A 405 10.06 -15.41 -18.67
CA GLU A 405 9.86 -16.79 -18.21
C GLU A 405 10.64 -17.09 -16.93
N VAL A 406 11.62 -16.25 -16.60
CA VAL A 406 12.46 -16.37 -15.40
C VAL A 406 11.73 -15.77 -14.20
N LYS A 407 11.56 -16.59 -13.17
CA LYS A 407 11.00 -16.16 -11.88
C LYS A 407 12.11 -15.74 -10.94
N TYR A 408 12.23 -14.44 -10.72
CA TYR A 408 13.14 -13.89 -9.73
C TYR A 408 12.50 -13.92 -8.35
N ARG A 409 13.18 -14.55 -7.38
CA ARG A 409 12.70 -14.69 -5.99
C ARG A 409 13.65 -14.02 -5.03
N ALA A 410 13.11 -13.46 -3.95
CA ALA A 410 13.91 -12.95 -2.84
C ALA A 410 13.34 -13.40 -1.50
N ALA A 411 14.14 -13.22 -0.43
CA ALA A 411 13.65 -13.36 0.93
C ALA A 411 12.40 -12.49 1.17
N PRO A 412 11.49 -12.88 2.09
CA PRO A 412 10.33 -12.06 2.45
C PRO A 412 10.77 -10.65 2.86
N MET A 413 10.21 -9.65 2.20
CA MET A 413 10.31 -8.24 2.56
C MET A 413 9.02 -7.54 2.14
N PHE A 414 8.77 -6.34 2.65
CA PHE A 414 7.74 -5.47 2.12
C PHE A 414 8.35 -4.18 1.61
N THR A 415 7.68 -3.56 0.64
CA THR A 415 8.01 -2.24 0.11
C THR A 415 6.72 -1.48 -0.19
N LEU A 416 6.72 -0.18 0.11
CA LEU A 416 5.69 0.75 -0.37
C LEU A 416 6.23 1.51 -1.58
N HIS A 417 7.44 2.04 -1.50
CA HIS A 417 8.00 2.94 -2.51
C HIS A 417 9.30 2.41 -3.14
N GLN A 418 9.33 2.42 -4.47
CA GLN A 418 10.56 2.37 -5.24
C GLN A 418 11.31 3.72 -5.09
N ILE A 419 12.64 3.65 -5.05
CA ILE A 419 13.53 4.82 -5.15
C ILE A 419 13.81 5.14 -6.63
N ASN A 420 14.44 4.20 -7.35
CA ASN A 420 14.69 4.29 -8.80
C ASN A 420 15.07 2.90 -9.35
N ALA A 421 15.16 2.77 -10.67
CA ALA A 421 15.74 1.61 -11.33
C ALA A 421 16.43 2.02 -12.64
N PHE A 422 17.40 1.24 -13.08
CA PHE A 422 18.13 1.48 -14.31
C PHE A 422 18.78 0.20 -14.83
N GLU A 423 19.12 0.21 -16.12
CA GLU A 423 19.78 -0.90 -16.79
C GLU A 423 21.29 -0.66 -16.88
N ASP A 424 22.10 -1.67 -16.58
CA ASP A 424 23.55 -1.63 -16.73
C ASP A 424 24.11 -3.01 -17.11
N ASN A 425 24.84 -3.09 -18.22
CA ASN A 425 25.59 -4.27 -18.67
C ASN A 425 24.79 -5.60 -18.64
N GLY A 426 23.51 -5.58 -19.07
CA GLY A 426 22.66 -6.77 -19.10
C GLY A 426 22.00 -7.11 -17.75
N PHE A 427 22.01 -6.17 -16.81
CA PHE A 427 21.31 -6.26 -15.53
C PHE A 427 20.31 -5.11 -15.37
N LEU A 428 19.22 -5.38 -14.66
CA LEU A 428 18.34 -4.37 -14.13
C LEU A 428 18.67 -4.14 -12.65
N VAL A 429 19.08 -2.92 -12.31
CA VAL A 429 19.37 -2.47 -10.95
C VAL A 429 18.15 -1.75 -10.40
N MET A 430 17.67 -2.14 -9.23
CA MET A 430 16.45 -1.60 -8.63
C MET A 430 16.67 -1.25 -7.16
N ASP A 431 16.32 -0.02 -6.79
CA ASP A 431 16.46 0.51 -5.44
C ASP A 431 15.09 0.78 -4.83
N MET A 432 14.84 0.33 -3.60
CA MET A 432 13.53 0.38 -2.94
C MET A 432 13.67 0.64 -1.43
N CYS A 433 12.63 1.23 -0.83
CA CYS A 433 12.47 1.32 0.61
C CYS A 433 11.88 0.01 1.13
N CYS A 434 12.70 -0.81 1.80
CA CYS A 434 12.29 -2.17 2.18
C CYS A 434 12.29 -2.36 3.69
N GLY A 435 11.23 -2.96 4.22
CA GLY A 435 11.19 -3.46 5.59
C GLY A 435 11.11 -4.99 5.66
N ASP A 436 11.40 -5.52 6.85
CA ASP A 436 11.51 -6.96 7.09
C ASP A 436 10.16 -7.65 7.37
N ASP A 437 9.12 -6.87 7.68
CA ASP A 437 7.74 -7.33 7.82
C ASP A 437 6.75 -6.25 7.40
N GLY A 438 5.58 -6.65 6.89
CA GLY A 438 4.52 -5.76 6.40
C GLY A 438 3.39 -5.52 7.40
N GLU A 439 3.61 -5.70 8.71
CA GLU A 439 2.55 -5.53 9.72
C GLU A 439 2.18 -4.05 9.93
N ILE A 440 3.13 -3.14 9.65
CA ILE A 440 3.01 -1.68 9.87
C ILE A 440 1.77 -1.04 9.23
N ILE A 441 1.30 -1.53 8.08
CA ILE A 441 0.12 -0.96 7.39
C ILE A 441 -1.12 -1.06 8.29
N GLY A 442 -1.28 -2.15 9.05
CA GLY A 442 -2.43 -2.33 9.92
C GLY A 442 -2.35 -1.51 11.21
N ASP A 443 -1.15 -1.04 11.56
CA ASP A 443 -0.84 -0.41 12.85
C ASP A 443 -1.02 1.12 12.84
N PHE A 444 -1.20 1.74 11.66
CA PHE A 444 -1.48 3.17 11.47
C PHE A 444 -2.93 3.57 11.83
N THR A 445 -3.47 2.96 12.89
CA THR A 445 -4.75 3.32 13.47
C THR A 445 -4.65 4.67 14.18
N LEU A 446 -5.74 5.46 14.14
CA LEU A 446 -5.81 6.72 14.87
C LEU A 446 -5.74 6.52 16.39
N GLU A 447 -6.12 5.35 16.90
CA GLU A 447 -5.91 4.97 18.30
C GLU A 447 -4.41 4.92 18.64
N ASN A 448 -3.61 4.22 17.84
CA ASN A 448 -2.15 4.15 18.04
C ASN A 448 -1.48 5.51 17.84
N LEU A 449 -1.89 6.27 16.81
CA LEU A 449 -1.30 7.57 16.49
C LEU A 449 -1.69 8.67 17.49
N ARG A 450 -2.82 8.53 18.20
CA ARG A 450 -3.28 9.51 19.20
C ARG A 450 -2.94 9.11 20.64
N ARG A 451 -2.02 8.15 20.85
CA ARG A 451 -1.49 7.85 22.18
C ARG A 451 -0.93 9.12 22.82
N GLU A 452 -1.37 9.40 24.05
CA GLU A 452 -0.97 10.59 24.80
C GLU A 452 0.23 10.32 25.71
N SER A 453 0.33 9.09 26.23
CA SER A 453 1.44 8.68 27.09
C SER A 453 2.73 8.52 26.27
N VAL A 454 3.79 9.20 26.72
CA VAL A 454 5.15 9.06 26.16
C VAL A 454 5.58 7.60 26.16
N GLN A 455 5.31 6.86 27.24
CA GLN A 455 5.68 5.45 27.34
C GLN A 455 4.95 4.60 26.28
N GLU A 456 3.64 4.81 26.10
CA GLU A 456 2.86 4.05 25.12
C GLU A 456 3.28 4.38 23.68
N MET A 457 3.68 5.62 23.42
CA MET A 457 4.21 6.06 22.12
C MET A 457 5.59 5.45 21.86
N ASP A 458 6.48 5.46 22.85
CA ASP A 458 7.80 4.83 22.77
C ASP A 458 7.68 3.32 22.52
N GLU A 459 6.79 2.64 23.25
CA GLU A 459 6.52 1.21 23.07
C GLU A 459 5.98 0.91 21.66
N PHE A 460 5.03 1.72 21.19
CA PHE A 460 4.47 1.58 19.84
C PHE A 460 5.53 1.79 18.77
N TYR A 461 6.24 2.91 18.79
CA TYR A 461 7.28 3.20 17.82
C TYR A 461 8.33 2.08 17.78
N ASN A 462 8.77 1.60 18.94
CA ASN A 462 9.79 0.56 19.04
C ASN A 462 9.30 -0.83 18.58
N SER A 463 7.99 -1.07 18.46
CA SER A 463 7.47 -2.32 17.89
C SER A 463 7.48 -2.35 16.37
N LEU A 464 7.47 -1.18 15.72
CA LEU A 464 7.37 -1.04 14.26
C LEU A 464 8.62 -1.57 13.55
N CYS A 465 8.41 -2.15 12.37
CA CYS A 465 9.49 -2.44 11.44
C CYS A 465 10.12 -1.14 10.91
N ARG A 466 11.37 -1.24 10.43
CA ARG A 466 12.12 -0.11 9.85
C ARG A 466 12.37 -0.35 8.39
N ASN A 467 12.11 0.67 7.57
CA ASN A 467 12.37 0.64 6.14
C ASN A 467 13.79 1.14 5.87
N LEU A 468 14.54 0.39 5.08
CA LEU A 468 15.93 0.68 4.73
C LEU A 468 16.09 0.62 3.21
N PRO A 469 16.96 1.45 2.61
CA PRO A 469 17.17 1.48 1.18
C PRO A 469 17.96 0.25 0.73
N ARG A 470 17.35 -0.60 -0.09
CA ARG A 470 17.94 -1.85 -0.59
C ARG A 470 18.05 -1.84 -2.10
N ARG A 471 19.19 -2.30 -2.62
CA ARG A 471 19.46 -2.52 -4.04
C ARG A 471 19.35 -3.99 -4.38
N TYR A 472 18.47 -4.32 -5.32
CA TYR A 472 18.39 -5.64 -5.96
C TYR A 472 18.90 -5.55 -7.40
N VAL A 473 19.46 -6.65 -7.90
CA VAL A 473 20.00 -6.73 -9.27
C VAL A 473 19.47 -7.98 -9.95
N LEU A 474 18.78 -7.80 -11.08
CA LEU A 474 18.19 -8.87 -11.87
C LEU A 474 19.00 -9.07 -13.17
N PRO A 475 19.63 -10.23 -13.41
CA PRO A 475 20.26 -10.53 -14.69
C PRO A 475 19.19 -10.65 -15.78
N LEU A 476 19.27 -9.87 -16.86
CA LEU A 476 18.25 -9.84 -17.92
C LEU A 476 18.34 -11.06 -18.86
N ASN A 477 19.54 -11.63 -18.99
CA ASN A 477 19.81 -12.77 -19.87
C ASN A 477 20.08 -14.02 -19.02
N VAL A 478 19.03 -14.82 -18.78
CA VAL A 478 19.15 -16.11 -18.09
C VAL A 478 18.43 -17.17 -18.92
N ASP A 479 19.17 -18.20 -19.30
CA ASP A 479 18.72 -19.29 -20.17
C ASP A 479 19.04 -20.67 -19.58
N GLU A 480 18.84 -21.73 -20.35
CA GLU A 480 19.16 -23.10 -19.92
C GLU A 480 20.66 -23.31 -19.67
N GLN A 481 21.53 -22.64 -20.44
CA GLN A 481 22.99 -22.78 -20.43
C GLN A 481 23.63 -22.05 -19.25
N THR A 482 22.93 -21.06 -18.69
CA THR A 482 23.35 -20.29 -17.52
C THR A 482 23.64 -21.24 -16.34
N PRO A 483 24.82 -21.14 -15.70
CA PRO A 483 25.24 -22.06 -14.65
C PRO A 483 24.33 -21.99 -13.42
N LEU A 484 24.10 -23.13 -12.79
CA LEU A 484 23.43 -23.23 -11.49
C LEU A 484 24.38 -22.87 -10.36
N ASP A 485 23.81 -22.37 -9.25
CA ASP A 485 24.49 -22.18 -7.98
C ASP A 485 25.73 -21.25 -8.02
N GLN A 486 25.78 -20.36 -9.02
CA GLN A 486 26.79 -19.31 -9.15
C GLN A 486 26.15 -17.93 -9.10
N ASN A 487 26.84 -16.97 -8.49
CA ASN A 487 26.43 -15.58 -8.56
C ASN A 487 26.61 -15.06 -9.99
N LEU A 488 25.49 -14.65 -10.59
CA LEU A 488 25.40 -14.11 -11.95
C LEU A 488 25.70 -12.60 -11.99
N VAL A 489 25.64 -11.90 -10.86
CA VAL A 489 25.90 -10.45 -10.81
C VAL A 489 27.41 -10.21 -10.94
N THR A 490 27.80 -9.55 -12.04
CA THR A 490 29.20 -9.20 -12.35
C THR A 490 29.51 -7.71 -12.18
N LEU A 491 28.53 -6.91 -11.76
CA LEU A 491 28.68 -5.47 -11.53
C LEU A 491 29.63 -5.20 -10.34
N SER A 492 30.79 -4.61 -10.60
CA SER A 492 31.86 -4.46 -9.59
C SER A 492 31.54 -3.46 -8.46
N TYR A 493 30.56 -2.59 -8.66
CA TYR A 493 30.16 -1.56 -7.69
C TYR A 493 29.01 -1.99 -6.78
N CYS A 494 28.47 -3.20 -6.97
CA CYS A 494 27.31 -3.68 -6.24
C CYS A 494 27.62 -4.98 -5.49
N LYS A 495 27.04 -5.13 -4.30
CA LYS A 495 27.17 -6.36 -3.48
C LYS A 495 25.98 -7.31 -3.57
N ALA A 496 24.91 -6.91 -4.26
CA ALA A 496 23.76 -7.78 -4.49
C ALA A 496 24.18 -9.02 -5.29
N THR A 497 23.52 -10.15 -5.05
CA THR A 497 23.79 -11.40 -5.77
C THR A 497 22.53 -11.92 -6.44
N ALA A 498 22.71 -12.67 -7.51
CA ALA A 498 21.63 -13.35 -8.21
C ALA A 498 22.11 -14.75 -8.58
N THR A 499 21.49 -15.78 -8.03
CA THR A 499 21.91 -17.17 -8.22
C THR A 499 20.79 -17.96 -8.88
N LYS A 500 21.06 -18.56 -10.05
CA LYS A 500 20.11 -19.48 -10.68
C LYS A 500 20.01 -20.76 -9.84
N THR A 501 18.86 -21.01 -9.24
CA THR A 501 18.63 -22.15 -8.31
C THR A 501 18.15 -23.40 -9.05
N LYS A 502 17.45 -23.22 -10.16
CA LYS A 502 16.95 -24.27 -11.05
C LYS A 502 16.54 -23.64 -12.40
N PRO A 503 16.25 -24.43 -13.45
CA PRO A 503 15.73 -23.88 -14.70
C PRO A 503 14.52 -22.96 -14.47
N GLY A 504 14.56 -21.75 -15.04
CA GLY A 504 13.49 -20.74 -14.93
C GLY A 504 13.36 -20.05 -13.56
N GLU A 505 14.30 -20.22 -12.62
CA GLU A 505 14.25 -19.55 -11.32
C GLU A 505 15.61 -19.00 -10.90
N VAL A 506 15.61 -17.74 -10.46
CA VAL A 506 16.79 -17.03 -9.94
C VAL A 506 16.45 -16.51 -8.55
N TYR A 507 17.30 -16.80 -7.58
CA TYR A 507 17.20 -16.23 -6.24
C TYR A 507 18.12 -15.01 -6.13
N VAL A 508 17.56 -13.86 -5.81
CA VAL A 508 18.28 -12.59 -5.67
C VAL A 508 18.39 -12.17 -4.20
N THR A 509 19.55 -11.62 -3.85
CA THR A 509 19.80 -10.95 -2.58
C THR A 509 20.02 -9.46 -2.81
N HIS A 510 20.03 -8.67 -1.74
CA HIS A 510 20.17 -7.23 -1.82
C HIS A 510 21.51 -6.74 -1.27
N GLU A 511 21.87 -5.53 -1.69
CA GLU A 511 22.84 -4.67 -1.03
C GLU A 511 22.12 -3.59 -0.20
N GLU A 512 22.58 -3.35 1.03
CA GLU A 512 22.16 -2.17 1.79
C GLU A 512 22.84 -0.90 1.22
N LEU A 513 22.04 0.12 0.89
CA LEU A 513 22.51 1.39 0.32
C LEU A 513 22.82 2.46 1.37
N HIS A 514 23.10 2.04 2.61
CA HIS A 514 23.35 2.95 3.71
C HIS A 514 24.53 2.47 4.58
N GLY A 515 25.16 3.40 5.29
CA GLY A 515 26.00 3.10 6.45
C GLY A 515 25.19 3.08 7.75
N ASP A 516 25.85 2.84 8.88
CA ASP A 516 25.19 2.74 10.20
C ASP A 516 24.55 4.06 10.66
N GLU A 517 24.98 5.20 10.10
CA GLU A 517 24.45 6.53 10.45
C GLU A 517 22.93 6.62 10.22
N LEU A 518 22.40 6.02 9.14
CA LEU A 518 20.97 6.02 8.84
C LEU A 518 20.13 5.40 9.97
N LEU A 519 20.68 4.42 10.68
CA LEU A 519 19.96 3.72 11.75
C LEU A 519 19.57 4.69 12.88
N GLN A 520 20.32 5.77 13.10
CA GLN A 520 20.02 6.81 14.10
C GLN A 520 18.78 7.65 13.76
N TYR A 521 18.31 7.56 12.52
CA TYR A 521 17.13 8.26 12.01
C TYR A 521 15.97 7.30 11.75
N GLY A 522 16.02 6.07 12.30
CA GLY A 522 14.91 5.12 12.25
C GLY A 522 14.57 4.61 10.86
N GLY A 523 15.56 4.58 9.96
CA GLY A 523 15.36 4.20 8.57
C GLY A 523 14.82 5.35 7.73
N LEU A 524 14.21 5.03 6.58
CA LEU A 524 13.70 6.02 5.65
C LEU A 524 12.48 5.56 4.88
N GLU A 525 11.71 6.53 4.40
CA GLU A 525 10.58 6.35 3.49
C GLU A 525 10.33 7.64 2.70
N PHE A 526 9.33 7.63 1.80
CA PHE A 526 9.00 8.75 0.90
C PHE A 526 10.20 9.19 0.04
N PRO A 527 10.78 8.27 -0.76
CA PRO A 527 11.94 8.58 -1.58
C PRO A 527 11.55 9.45 -2.78
N GLN A 528 12.43 10.40 -3.12
CA GLN A 528 12.33 11.30 -4.26
C GLN A 528 13.69 11.44 -4.91
N ILE A 529 13.72 11.62 -6.23
CA ILE A 529 14.95 11.81 -7.02
C ILE A 529 14.80 13.02 -7.93
N ASN A 530 15.84 13.36 -8.68
CA ASN A 530 15.70 14.20 -9.87
C ASN A 530 14.96 13.43 -10.98
N TYR A 531 13.66 13.21 -10.78
CA TYR A 531 12.84 12.27 -11.54
C TYR A 531 12.85 12.56 -13.04
N ASN A 532 12.64 13.82 -13.41
CA ASN A 532 12.56 14.23 -14.83
C ASN A 532 13.80 13.87 -15.65
N LYS A 533 14.99 13.87 -15.03
CA LYS A 533 16.26 13.59 -15.73
C LYS A 533 16.80 12.18 -15.45
N HIS A 534 16.51 11.59 -14.29
CA HIS A 534 17.18 10.38 -13.80
C HIS A 534 16.26 9.20 -13.50
N ASN A 535 14.93 9.34 -13.57
CA ASN A 535 14.05 8.18 -13.48
C ASN A 535 14.35 7.19 -14.62
N GLY A 536 14.51 5.92 -14.29
CA GLY A 536 14.82 4.87 -15.25
C GLY A 536 16.29 4.83 -15.71
N LYS A 537 17.15 5.72 -15.18
CA LYS A 537 18.54 5.91 -15.61
C LYS A 537 19.53 5.83 -14.45
N PRO A 538 20.82 5.56 -14.71
CA PRO A 538 21.86 5.64 -13.69
C PRO A 538 21.82 6.99 -12.97
N TYR A 539 21.89 6.93 -11.65
CA TYR A 539 21.73 8.08 -10.77
C TYR A 539 22.67 7.97 -9.56
N ARG A 540 22.77 9.03 -8.76
CA ARG A 540 23.65 9.12 -7.60
C ARG A 540 22.92 9.52 -6.33
N TYR A 541 21.90 10.38 -6.41
CA TYR A 541 21.28 10.97 -5.24
C TYR A 541 19.79 10.68 -5.17
N PHE A 542 19.32 10.37 -3.97
CA PHE A 542 17.91 10.46 -3.64
C PHE A 542 17.71 11.21 -2.33
N TYR A 543 16.50 11.71 -2.14
CA TYR A 543 16.04 12.43 -0.97
C TYR A 543 14.93 11.61 -0.32
N ALA A 544 14.82 11.62 1.00
CA ALA A 544 13.82 10.85 1.71
C ALA A 544 13.48 11.51 3.06
N CYS A 545 12.42 11.03 3.69
CA CYS A 545 12.14 11.29 5.09
C CYS A 545 12.84 10.25 5.97
N GLY A 546 13.43 10.69 7.09
CA GLY A 546 13.85 9.81 8.17
C GLY A 546 12.73 9.60 9.18
N PHE A 547 12.65 8.39 9.73
CA PHE A 547 11.56 7.93 10.62
C PHE A 547 12.08 7.65 12.04
N GLY A 548 12.71 8.66 12.65
CA GLY A 548 13.07 8.66 14.07
C GLY A 548 11.86 8.73 15.01
N HIS A 549 10.66 8.88 14.44
CA HIS A 549 9.34 8.80 15.06
C HIS A 549 8.40 8.01 14.10
N VAL A 550 7.16 7.73 14.50
CA VAL A 550 6.15 7.03 13.66
C VAL A 550 5.87 7.82 12.37
N PHE A 551 5.85 9.14 12.45
CA PHE A 551 5.92 10.02 11.27
C PHE A 551 7.35 10.51 11.07
N ALA A 552 7.60 11.06 9.87
CA ALA A 552 8.87 11.65 9.53
C ALA A 552 9.28 12.74 10.53
N ASP A 553 10.55 12.71 10.96
CA ASP A 553 11.12 13.68 11.90
C ASP A 553 12.40 14.35 11.37
N SER A 554 12.84 13.93 10.18
CA SER A 554 14.05 14.40 9.52
C SER A 554 13.93 14.30 8.00
N LEU A 555 14.68 15.13 7.30
CA LEU A 555 14.91 15.02 5.87
C LEU A 555 16.30 14.46 5.66
N LEU A 556 16.45 13.62 4.63
CA LEU A 556 17.66 12.89 4.31
C LEU A 556 18.02 13.14 2.84
N LYS A 557 19.31 13.27 2.56
CA LYS A 557 19.89 13.12 1.22
C LYS A 557 20.92 12.00 1.27
N MET A 558 20.80 11.06 0.36
CA MET A 558 21.63 9.86 0.29
C MET A 558 22.42 9.84 -1.01
N ASP A 559 23.72 9.54 -0.92
CA ASP A 559 24.57 9.20 -2.06
C ASP A 559 24.62 7.68 -2.21
N VAL A 560 24.05 7.12 -3.27
CA VAL A 560 23.96 5.66 -3.45
C VAL A 560 25.30 5.00 -3.79
N ARG A 561 26.32 5.79 -4.13
CA ARG A 561 27.67 5.30 -4.45
C ARG A 561 28.55 5.26 -3.22
N THR A 562 28.58 6.35 -2.46
CA THR A 562 29.42 6.47 -1.26
C THR A 562 28.71 5.99 0.01
N LYS A 563 27.37 5.92 -0.01
CA LYS A 563 26.49 5.66 1.14
C LYS A 563 26.55 6.75 2.21
N GLU A 564 27.08 7.91 1.85
CA GLU A 564 27.09 9.10 2.69
C GLU A 564 25.69 9.70 2.80
N LEU A 565 25.40 10.19 4.00
CA LEU A 565 24.11 10.77 4.37
C LEU A 565 24.30 12.25 4.73
N LYS A 566 23.38 13.10 4.28
CA LYS A 566 23.19 14.45 4.82
C LYS A 566 21.80 14.54 5.43
N VAL A 567 21.70 15.25 6.56
CA VAL A 567 20.49 15.28 7.36
C VAL A 567 20.09 16.70 7.71
N TRP A 568 18.80 16.98 7.61
CA TRP A 568 18.16 18.14 8.21
C TRP A 568 17.17 17.63 9.26
N ARG A 569 17.40 17.95 10.54
CA ARG A 569 16.59 17.49 11.67
C ARG A 569 16.59 18.52 12.78
N TYR A 570 15.41 18.79 13.34
CA TYR A 570 15.25 19.62 14.53
C TYR A 570 14.18 19.02 15.44
N PRO A 571 14.41 18.94 16.76
CA PRO A 571 13.42 18.39 17.68
C PRO A 571 12.05 19.08 17.59
N GLY A 572 10.99 18.26 17.53
CA GLY A 572 9.60 18.71 17.48
C GLY A 572 9.16 19.29 16.13
N LEU A 573 9.93 19.06 15.06
CA LEU A 573 9.56 19.40 13.69
C LEU A 573 9.31 18.12 12.88
N TYR A 574 8.23 18.08 12.10
CA TYR A 574 7.81 16.91 11.34
C TYR A 574 7.75 17.27 9.85
N PRO A 575 8.80 16.95 9.07
CA PRO A 575 8.81 17.24 7.65
C PRO A 575 7.83 16.35 6.88
N SER A 576 7.33 16.88 5.77
CA SER A 576 6.65 16.11 4.74
C SER A 576 7.62 15.65 3.64
N GLU A 577 7.17 14.77 2.75
CA GLU A 577 7.98 14.23 1.65
C GLU A 577 8.81 15.32 0.91
N PRO A 578 10.14 15.14 0.78
CA PRO A 578 11.03 16.11 0.14
C PRO A 578 10.95 16.06 -1.39
N VAL A 579 10.37 17.06 -2.02
CA VAL A 579 10.27 17.12 -3.49
C VAL A 579 11.43 17.92 -4.09
N PHE A 580 12.20 17.28 -4.97
CA PHE A 580 13.30 17.92 -5.70
C PHE A 580 12.79 18.80 -6.84
N VAL A 581 13.37 19.99 -6.98
CA VAL A 581 13.13 20.91 -8.11
C VAL A 581 14.48 21.32 -8.70
N ALA A 582 14.71 20.95 -9.95
CA ALA A 582 15.95 21.25 -10.64
C ALA A 582 16.11 22.76 -10.87
N SER A 583 17.35 23.25 -10.76
CA SER A 583 17.66 24.59 -11.28
C SER A 583 17.48 24.61 -12.81
N PRO A 584 16.97 25.70 -13.41
CA PRO A 584 16.90 25.84 -14.86
C PRO A 584 18.26 25.72 -15.58
N LYS A 585 19.36 25.94 -14.84
CA LYS A 585 20.74 25.82 -15.33
C LYS A 585 21.50 24.65 -14.69
N ALA A 586 20.78 23.63 -14.19
CA ALA A 586 21.37 22.48 -13.52
C ALA A 586 22.40 21.77 -14.42
N ALA A 587 23.64 21.69 -13.95
CA ALA A 587 24.75 20.98 -14.59
C ALA A 587 24.98 19.61 -13.95
N GLU A 588 24.76 19.50 -12.64
CA GLU A 588 24.84 18.25 -11.87
C GLU A 588 23.46 17.73 -11.46
N GLU A 589 23.40 16.46 -11.04
CA GLU A 589 22.16 15.75 -10.67
C GLU A 589 21.42 16.42 -9.50
N ASP A 590 22.17 16.96 -8.54
CA ASP A 590 21.68 17.63 -7.33
C ASP A 590 21.74 19.17 -7.40
N ASP A 591 21.89 19.74 -8.60
CA ASP A 591 21.79 21.18 -8.81
C ASP A 591 20.31 21.63 -8.80
N GLY A 592 19.83 22.02 -7.63
CA GLY A 592 18.45 22.43 -7.44
C GLY A 592 18.11 22.71 -5.99
N VAL A 593 16.83 22.62 -5.67
CA VAL A 593 16.32 22.72 -4.30
C VAL A 593 15.49 21.50 -3.93
N VAL A 594 15.32 21.29 -2.63
CA VAL A 594 14.35 20.36 -2.07
C VAL A 594 13.30 21.14 -1.29
N LEU A 595 12.03 20.88 -1.59
CA LEU A 595 10.86 21.49 -0.94
C LEU A 595 10.22 20.49 0.02
N SER A 596 9.92 20.92 1.24
CA SER A 596 9.18 20.12 2.23
C SER A 596 8.34 21.02 3.12
N VAL A 597 7.15 20.57 3.52
CA VAL A 597 6.32 21.28 4.50
C VAL A 597 6.68 20.77 5.88
N ILE A 598 7.13 21.67 6.75
CA ILE A 598 7.52 21.34 8.11
C ILE A 598 6.37 21.64 9.05
N ILE A 599 5.76 20.57 9.57
CA ILE A 599 4.61 20.65 10.46
C ILE A 599 5.10 20.81 11.90
N THR A 600 4.46 21.74 12.61
CA THR A 600 4.78 22.09 13.99
C THR A 600 3.58 21.81 14.89
N PRO A 601 3.61 20.76 15.73
CA PRO A 601 2.48 20.45 16.63
C PRO A 601 2.34 21.45 17.78
N ARG A 602 3.29 22.38 17.93
CA ARG A 602 3.34 23.37 19.02
C ARG A 602 2.71 24.69 18.58
N LYS A 603 1.77 25.21 19.37
CA LYS A 603 1.00 26.43 19.06
C LYS A 603 1.88 27.67 18.86
N GLU A 604 3.07 27.71 19.46
CA GLU A 604 3.97 28.86 19.36
C GLU A 604 4.79 28.89 18.06
N LYS A 605 4.74 27.82 17.25
CA LYS A 605 5.47 27.72 15.98
C LYS A 605 4.49 27.58 14.83
N SER A 606 4.68 28.40 13.80
CA SER A 606 3.96 28.26 12.54
C SER A 606 4.50 27.09 11.73
N THR A 607 3.60 26.36 11.06
CA THR A 607 3.99 25.44 9.99
C THR A 607 4.61 26.25 8.86
N PHE A 608 5.60 25.71 8.14
CA PHE A 608 6.26 26.43 7.06
C PHE A 608 6.66 25.54 5.89
N LEU A 609 6.68 26.11 4.69
CA LEU A 609 7.41 25.52 3.57
C LEU A 609 8.90 25.79 3.75
N LEU A 610 9.70 24.73 3.77
CA LEU A 610 11.16 24.77 3.80
C LEU A 610 11.73 24.64 2.39
N VAL A 611 12.77 25.42 2.11
CA VAL A 611 13.58 25.33 0.89
C VAL A 611 15.01 25.01 1.27
N LEU A 612 15.47 23.81 0.93
CA LEU A 612 16.86 23.38 1.10
C LEU A 612 17.60 23.49 -0.22
N ASP A 613 18.87 23.88 -0.16
CA ASP A 613 19.80 23.68 -1.27
C ASP A 613 20.04 22.18 -1.43
N ALA A 614 19.73 21.61 -2.60
CA ALA A 614 19.75 20.17 -2.78
C ALA A 614 21.16 19.57 -2.70
N LYS A 615 22.21 20.35 -2.99
CA LYS A 615 23.60 19.92 -3.00
C LYS A 615 24.20 19.85 -1.60
N THR A 616 24.16 20.98 -0.89
CA THR A 616 24.70 21.17 0.45
C THR A 616 23.77 20.64 1.54
N PHE A 617 22.47 20.57 1.24
CA PHE A 617 21.39 20.20 2.17
C PHE A 617 21.20 21.19 3.33
N THR A 618 21.61 22.44 3.12
CA THR A 618 21.41 23.54 4.06
C THR A 618 20.19 24.37 3.68
N GLU A 619 19.54 24.96 4.68
CA GLU A 619 18.37 25.82 4.46
C GLU A 619 18.74 27.13 3.76
N LEU A 620 18.03 27.40 2.66
CA LEU A 620 18.11 28.67 1.93
C LEU A 620 17.10 29.67 2.49
N GLY A 621 15.88 29.21 2.75
CA GLY A 621 14.81 30.00 3.32
C GLY A 621 13.55 29.17 3.60
N ARG A 622 12.55 29.83 4.17
CA ARG A 622 11.26 29.25 4.49
C ARG A 622 10.13 30.27 4.35
N ALA A 623 8.92 29.76 4.15
CA ALA A 623 7.68 30.52 4.11
C ALA A 623 6.74 30.05 5.22
N GLU A 624 6.59 30.85 6.28
CA GLU A 624 5.75 30.55 7.44
C GLU A 624 4.27 30.80 7.12
N VAL A 625 3.44 29.79 7.38
CA VAL A 625 2.00 29.79 7.11
C VAL A 625 1.24 30.03 8.42
N PRO A 626 0.29 30.97 8.47
CA PRO A 626 -0.45 31.29 9.68
C PRO A 626 -1.65 30.35 9.92
N VAL A 627 -1.57 29.09 9.47
CA VAL A 627 -2.58 28.06 9.72
C VAL A 627 -1.94 26.71 10.04
N ASN A 628 -2.70 25.82 10.67
CA ASN A 628 -2.27 24.44 10.92
C ASN A 628 -2.43 23.59 9.66
N ILE A 629 -1.44 22.75 9.39
CA ILE A 629 -1.46 21.77 8.29
C ILE A 629 -1.28 20.37 8.90
N PRO A 630 -2.16 19.41 8.61
CA PRO A 630 -2.06 18.05 9.12
C PRO A 630 -0.94 17.28 8.41
N CYS A 631 -0.54 16.13 8.98
CA CYS A 631 0.40 15.25 8.31
C CYS A 631 -0.25 14.61 7.07
N GLY A 632 0.30 14.93 5.90
CA GLY A 632 -0.11 14.38 4.61
C GLY A 632 0.83 13.29 4.09
N THR A 633 0.58 12.85 2.87
CA THR A 633 1.29 11.75 2.20
C THR A 633 2.25 12.29 1.14
N HIS A 634 1.78 12.50 -0.09
CA HIS A 634 2.62 12.83 -1.23
C HIS A 634 2.46 14.26 -1.73
N GLY A 635 3.47 14.73 -2.45
CA GLY A 635 3.42 16.00 -3.14
C GLY A 635 4.11 15.98 -4.50
N VAL A 636 3.82 17.00 -5.30
CA VAL A 636 4.42 17.23 -6.61
C VAL A 636 4.68 18.71 -6.80
N PHE A 637 5.76 19.05 -7.51
CA PHE A 637 5.99 20.40 -7.98
C PHE A 637 5.40 20.54 -9.38
N ASN A 638 4.43 21.43 -9.53
CA ASN A 638 3.84 21.82 -10.80
C ASN A 638 4.57 23.08 -11.31
N GLU A 639 5.43 22.91 -12.31
CA GLU A 639 6.00 24.03 -13.05
C GLU A 639 4.86 24.73 -13.83
N MET A 640 4.69 26.04 -13.63
CA MET A 640 3.80 26.79 -14.51
C MET A 640 4.54 27.01 -15.83
N GLY A 641 4.06 26.35 -16.88
CA GLY A 641 4.58 26.48 -18.25
C GLY A 641 4.37 27.85 -18.86
#